data_AF-A0AAU0WJR1-F1
#
_entry.id   AF-A0AAU0WJR1-F1
#
_cell.length_a   1.000
_cell.length_b   1.000
_cell.length_c   1.000
_cell.angle_alpha   90.00
_cell.angle_beta   90.00
_cell.angle_gamma   90.00
#
_symmetry.space_group_name_H-M   'P 1'
#
loop_
_entity.id
_entity.type
_entity.pdbx_description
1 polymer ?
#
loop_
_entity_poly.entity_id
_entity_poly.type
_entity_poly.pdbx_seq_one_letter_code
_entity_poly.pdbx_strand_id
1 'polypeptide(L)'
;MRPLRIGAGAVKALAAAAVVFAAVLPAQPAYAATTNFYVDPVNGSDSNSGTSTAAAFRTVQAAQAAVRAVNANMSDDIVVNLRGGTYSLTAPIAFGTSDSGTNGHTVVYQAYNGETPVITGGNAITGWTASANGEYKASVGSLNFRQLYVNGVRATRARFPDVGTDFQLQGSDKPNKLLKVLSSQVSNWDHLSQVEMMLETQWGESYLRLKSFSSANGIANVSIQDHEAGILFPRPWPQLSDGSPLHFENAHEFLNEPGEFYVDTAAQTVYYKPRPGEDMSTASVQAPTIKTLFDIKGTSLDSPVHDLRFSGISFTGTTWMEATDNGYLNGQGGNYNLSADTSNHQYVGRPPAGVQAADADRVSFTGNTFTQMGATALDLSHGVHDSTVTGNLVYDIAGNGIMVGKFSDPTVEMHTIYNPPTSPAGEDTREVVKNVTVKDNLITQIGEDYPGTAGIDAGFVNSTTIDHNDISDAPWAGISLGWGWQSAANAEGNNSVSYNRIGNVMNRLCDSGGIYHLSNDPGTVINGNYIHDVLRTPAACASAVHGLYTDEGSNNMTLSNNVLSQTDGFINQNANGSNVTLTNNTTSGDSVIKASGLESAYQGLAAKLNLAYNKPASASSVYGSNTPASKAVDNDGTTGWSPTGSDTSAWWQVDLGQAYQLGQFSLTTRQDLDQSSTRGNFEVRVSNDPSFATYTVVGRQTSTLPFAATLTGDINVRQAFRYVRVAKTDGAYFFITDFAVQRAGGALEDSTGTPNTNPSTYYAIKNVNSGLVMDVNGGSTADGASVIQWPNAGSANQQWTIVPVSGQLCKIVNRNSGKVLDLGWASHWRGTALQQSTYNGSNNQLWYFEPTSGGYLIRNFESKQVLEVSNGSTANGATIDQYMPLNQSNQAWTIQ
;
A
#
# COMPACT_ATOMS: atom_id res chain seq x y z
N MET A 1 -81.92 23.09 -5.56
CA MET A 1 -81.22 21.86 -5.97
C MET A 1 -79.73 22.01 -5.67
N ARG A 2 -79.37 21.45 -4.53
CA ARG A 2 -78.11 21.29 -3.77
C ARG A 2 -78.37 20.00 -2.93
N PRO A 3 -77.41 19.40 -2.21
CA PRO A 3 -75.95 19.22 -2.38
C PRO A 3 -75.56 17.73 -2.13
N LEU A 4 -74.29 17.33 -2.09
CA LEU A 4 -73.49 17.08 -0.86
C LEU A 4 -72.03 16.78 -1.31
N ARG A 5 -71.02 17.64 -1.13
CA ARG A 5 -70.16 17.86 0.06
C ARG A 5 -70.36 16.91 1.24
N ILE A 6 -69.26 16.25 1.65
CA ILE A 6 -68.59 16.16 2.99
C ILE A 6 -67.42 15.17 2.78
N GLY A 7 -66.17 15.38 3.22
CA GLY A 7 -65.60 16.44 4.03
C GLY A 7 -64.07 16.34 4.07
N ALA A 8 -63.44 17.45 4.42
CA ALA A 8 -62.06 17.51 4.83
C ALA A 8 -61.88 16.85 6.21
N GLY A 9 -60.73 16.19 6.40
CA GLY A 9 -60.16 15.79 7.69
C GLY A 9 -58.75 15.29 7.40
N ALA A 10 -57.73 16.15 7.41
CA ALA A 10 -56.97 16.53 8.60
C ALA A 10 -56.41 15.33 9.37
N VAL A 11 -55.10 15.12 9.17
CA VAL A 11 -54.10 14.65 10.13
C VAL A 11 -54.22 13.20 10.61
N LYS A 12 -53.27 12.37 10.17
CA LYS A 12 -52.29 11.77 11.09
C LYS A 12 -51.00 11.44 10.34
N ALA A 13 -49.96 12.19 10.70
CA ALA A 13 -48.58 11.79 10.48
C ALA A 13 -48.39 10.38 11.05
N LEU A 14 -47.97 9.44 10.21
CA LEU A 14 -47.01 8.45 10.64
C LEU A 14 -45.73 8.76 9.90
N ALA A 15 -44.83 9.44 10.61
CA ALA A 15 -43.41 9.30 10.37
C ALA A 15 -43.11 7.80 10.43
N ALA A 16 -43.01 7.16 9.26
CA ALA A 16 -42.13 6.02 9.14
C ALA A 16 -40.74 6.60 9.27
N ALA A 17 -40.25 6.68 10.51
CA ALA A 17 -38.83 6.72 10.77
C ALA A 17 -38.27 5.46 10.09
N ALA A 18 -37.79 5.62 8.86
CA ALA A 18 -36.83 4.70 8.30
C ALA A 18 -35.62 4.82 9.21
N VAL A 19 -35.55 3.93 10.20
CA VAL A 19 -34.34 3.64 10.93
C VAL A 19 -33.35 3.22 9.85
N VAL A 20 -32.49 4.17 9.47
CA VAL A 20 -31.28 3.91 8.71
C VAL A 20 -30.52 2.93 9.56
N PHE A 21 -30.59 1.64 9.20
CA PHE A 21 -29.59 0.69 9.66
C PHE A 21 -28.26 1.32 9.26
N ALA A 22 -27.41 1.63 10.26
CA ALA A 22 -25.98 1.59 10.00
C ALA A 22 -25.75 0.32 9.19
N ALA A 23 -25.02 0.39 8.08
CA ALA A 23 -24.55 -0.80 7.40
C ALA A 23 -23.58 -1.50 8.35
N VAL A 24 -24.15 -2.20 9.33
CA VAL A 24 -23.48 -3.21 10.11
C VAL A 24 -23.08 -4.21 9.04
N LEU A 25 -21.79 -4.54 8.94
CA LEU A 25 -21.35 -5.83 8.39
C LEU A 25 -22.40 -6.86 8.84
N PRO A 26 -22.86 -7.81 8.01
CA PRO A 26 -23.82 -8.80 8.48
C PRO A 26 -23.31 -9.28 9.82
N ALA A 27 -24.08 -8.98 10.89
CA ALA A 27 -23.72 -9.43 12.21
C ALA A 27 -23.65 -10.94 12.02
N GLN A 28 -22.42 -11.47 12.02
CA GLN A 28 -22.19 -12.87 11.78
C GLN A 28 -23.12 -13.59 12.75
N PRO A 29 -23.93 -14.56 12.28
CA PRO A 29 -24.91 -15.19 13.15
C PRO A 29 -24.15 -15.66 14.38
N ALA A 30 -24.45 -15.07 15.54
CA ALA A 30 -23.81 -15.47 16.78
C ALA A 30 -24.04 -16.98 16.89
N TYR A 31 -22.96 -17.76 16.89
CA TYR A 31 -23.07 -19.20 16.99
C TYR A 31 -23.78 -19.49 18.31
N ALA A 32 -25.05 -19.85 18.24
CA ALA A 32 -25.86 -20.18 19.40
C ALA A 32 -25.55 -21.62 19.79
N ALA A 33 -24.38 -21.82 20.40
CA ALA A 33 -24.04 -23.05 21.08
C ALA A 33 -24.67 -23.07 22.47
N THR A 34 -24.98 -24.26 22.97
CA THR A 34 -25.22 -24.47 24.41
C THR A 34 -23.92 -24.36 25.21
N THR A 35 -22.76 -24.73 24.62
CA THR A 35 -21.45 -24.63 25.27
C THR A 35 -20.75 -23.30 24.96
N ASN A 36 -20.74 -22.37 25.94
CA ASN A 36 -20.08 -21.07 25.82
C ASN A 36 -19.02 -20.84 26.89
N PHE A 37 -17.88 -20.30 26.46
CA PHE A 37 -16.89 -19.67 27.32
C PHE A 37 -16.81 -18.16 27.04
N TYR A 38 -16.41 -17.39 28.04
CA TYR A 38 -16.25 -15.94 27.97
C TYR A 38 -14.86 -15.56 28.48
N VAL A 39 -14.23 -14.62 27.79
CA VAL A 39 -12.93 -14.05 28.17
C VAL A 39 -13.05 -12.53 28.25
N ASP A 40 -12.64 -11.95 29.36
CA ASP A 40 -12.60 -10.50 29.60
C ASP A 40 -11.20 -10.09 30.08
N PRO A 41 -10.41 -9.34 29.28
CA PRO A 41 -9.03 -9.05 29.60
C PRO A 41 -8.91 -8.05 30.76
N VAL A 42 -9.97 -7.32 31.07
CA VAL A 42 -10.01 -6.27 32.09
C VAL A 42 -10.58 -6.81 33.40
N ASN A 43 -11.73 -7.47 33.34
CA ASN A 43 -12.51 -7.87 34.52
C ASN A 43 -12.43 -9.37 34.83
N GLY A 44 -11.92 -10.19 33.90
CA GLY A 44 -11.85 -11.64 34.03
C GLY A 44 -10.79 -12.12 35.02
N SER A 45 -10.83 -13.42 35.32
CA SER A 45 -9.83 -14.14 36.11
C SER A 45 -9.69 -15.58 35.61
N ASP A 46 -8.47 -16.07 35.44
CA ASP A 46 -8.22 -17.44 34.94
C ASP A 46 -8.57 -18.54 35.95
N SER A 47 -8.90 -18.16 37.18
CA SER A 47 -9.48 -19.06 38.19
C SER A 47 -11.01 -19.21 38.07
N ASN A 48 -11.67 -18.41 37.23
CA ASN A 48 -13.11 -18.51 37.00
C ASN A 48 -13.46 -19.73 36.14
N SER A 49 -14.75 -20.02 36.01
CA SER A 49 -15.24 -21.12 35.15
C SER A 49 -15.32 -20.78 33.66
N GLY A 50 -15.33 -19.49 33.31
CA GLY A 50 -15.56 -19.01 31.96
C GLY A 50 -16.99 -19.11 31.46
N THR A 51 -17.94 -19.68 32.22
CA THR A 51 -19.29 -20.04 31.72
C THR A 51 -20.30 -18.89 31.65
N SER A 52 -19.92 -17.69 32.08
CA SER A 52 -20.72 -16.46 31.94
C SER A 52 -19.82 -15.23 31.90
N THR A 53 -20.34 -14.08 31.44
CA THR A 53 -19.60 -12.82 31.43
C THR A 53 -19.15 -12.38 32.84
N ALA A 54 -19.92 -12.70 33.89
CA ALA A 54 -19.56 -12.40 35.28
C ALA A 54 -18.47 -13.33 35.84
N ALA A 55 -18.27 -14.50 35.22
CA ALA A 55 -17.25 -15.48 35.59
C ALA A 55 -16.31 -15.74 34.41
N ALA A 56 -15.98 -14.71 33.62
CA ALA A 56 -15.12 -14.84 32.45
C ALA A 56 -13.67 -15.16 32.84
N PHE A 57 -12.98 -15.92 31.97
CA PHE A 57 -11.53 -16.03 32.01
C PHE A 57 -10.87 -14.67 31.74
N ARG A 58 -9.61 -14.49 32.13
CA ARG A 58 -8.84 -13.29 31.76
C ARG A 58 -8.11 -13.48 30.44
N THR A 59 -7.59 -14.68 30.20
CA THR A 59 -6.73 -14.99 29.05
C THR A 59 -7.41 -15.94 28.08
N VAL A 60 -7.02 -15.82 26.80
CA VAL A 60 -7.47 -16.76 25.75
C VAL A 60 -6.94 -18.17 26.04
N GLN A 61 -5.74 -18.29 26.61
CA GLN A 61 -5.12 -19.55 26.99
C GLN A 61 -5.94 -20.32 28.05
N ALA A 62 -6.51 -19.62 29.03
CA ALA A 62 -7.38 -20.26 30.02
C ALA A 62 -8.68 -20.80 29.38
N ALA A 63 -9.27 -20.05 28.45
CA ALA A 63 -10.41 -20.53 27.68
C ALA A 63 -10.05 -21.72 26.78
N GLN A 64 -8.89 -21.68 26.12
CA GLN A 64 -8.38 -22.80 25.32
C GLN A 64 -8.20 -24.07 26.17
N ALA A 65 -7.65 -23.97 27.37
CA ALA A 65 -7.54 -25.10 28.29
C ALA A 65 -8.91 -25.66 28.67
N ALA A 66 -9.92 -24.81 28.85
CA ALA A 66 -11.30 -25.23 29.12
C ALA A 66 -11.94 -25.93 27.92
N VAL A 67 -11.69 -25.46 26.69
CA VAL A 67 -12.12 -26.14 25.45
C VAL A 67 -11.53 -27.55 25.39
N ARG A 68 -10.21 -27.69 25.57
CA ARG A 68 -9.50 -28.99 25.53
C ARG A 68 -10.04 -30.01 26.54
N ALA A 69 -10.64 -29.53 27.63
CA ALA A 69 -11.22 -30.41 28.64
C ALA A 69 -12.57 -31.03 28.22
N VAL A 70 -13.24 -30.47 27.22
CA VAL A 70 -14.61 -30.86 26.84
C VAL A 70 -14.80 -31.19 25.36
N ASN A 71 -13.84 -30.88 24.50
CA ASN A 71 -13.99 -31.05 23.05
C ASN A 71 -13.80 -32.50 22.54
N ALA A 72 -13.50 -33.48 23.40
CA ALA A 72 -13.32 -34.87 22.97
C ALA A 72 -14.63 -35.57 22.55
N ASN A 73 -15.78 -35.11 23.05
CA ASN A 73 -17.10 -35.70 22.76
C ASN A 73 -18.15 -34.60 22.54
N MET A 74 -17.90 -33.71 21.58
CA MET A 74 -18.81 -32.59 21.30
C MET A 74 -20.20 -33.08 20.87
N SER A 75 -21.24 -32.39 21.34
CA SER A 75 -22.64 -32.55 20.90
C SER A 75 -23.23 -31.26 20.30
N ASP A 76 -22.47 -30.18 20.36
CA ASP A 76 -22.70 -28.88 19.75
C ASP A 76 -21.35 -28.20 19.47
N ASP A 77 -21.37 -27.07 18.76
CA ASP A 77 -20.19 -26.22 18.63
C ASP A 77 -19.76 -25.68 19.99
N ILE A 78 -18.47 -25.41 20.20
CA ILE A 78 -17.97 -24.73 21.41
C ILE A 78 -17.62 -23.30 21.03
N VAL A 79 -18.20 -22.32 21.73
CA VAL A 79 -18.00 -20.90 21.40
C VAL A 79 -17.26 -20.19 22.52
N VAL A 80 -16.10 -19.63 22.20
CA VAL A 80 -15.29 -18.76 23.06
C VAL A 80 -15.54 -17.31 22.67
N ASN A 81 -16.22 -16.58 23.55
CA ASN A 81 -16.62 -15.19 23.36
C ASN A 81 -15.58 -14.24 23.99
N LEU A 82 -14.85 -13.53 23.15
CA LEU A 82 -13.83 -12.56 23.53
C LEU A 82 -14.46 -11.18 23.70
N ARG A 83 -14.46 -10.64 24.92
CA ARG A 83 -14.91 -9.28 25.23
C ARG A 83 -13.94 -8.26 24.65
N GLY A 84 -14.44 -7.05 24.43
CA GLY A 84 -13.64 -5.92 23.96
C GLY A 84 -12.52 -5.55 24.93
N GLY A 85 -11.37 -5.18 24.39
CA GLY A 85 -10.18 -4.84 25.16
C GLY A 85 -8.92 -5.48 24.59
N THR A 86 -7.78 -5.14 25.20
CA THR A 86 -6.46 -5.56 24.72
C THR A 86 -5.97 -6.80 25.48
N TYR A 87 -5.62 -7.84 24.73
CA TYR A 87 -5.03 -9.09 25.19
C TYR A 87 -3.56 -9.10 24.77
N SER A 88 -2.68 -8.64 25.65
CA SER A 88 -1.24 -8.60 25.39
C SER A 88 -0.61 -9.99 25.51
N LEU A 89 0.18 -10.37 24.51
CA LEU A 89 0.88 -11.64 24.41
C LEU A 89 2.39 -11.41 24.50
N THR A 90 3.06 -12.26 25.28
CA THR A 90 4.53 -12.35 25.32
C THR A 90 5.04 -13.59 24.57
N ALA A 91 4.14 -14.46 24.12
CA ALA A 91 4.43 -15.66 23.34
C ALA A 91 3.18 -16.03 22.49
N PRO A 92 3.36 -16.76 21.38
CA PRO A 92 2.23 -17.21 20.56
C PRO A 92 1.27 -18.12 21.34
N ILE A 93 -0.01 -18.08 20.99
CA ILE A 93 -0.99 -19.08 21.41
C ILE A 93 -1.01 -20.18 20.34
N ALA A 94 -0.58 -21.38 20.75
CA ALA A 94 -0.55 -22.55 19.88
C ALA A 94 -1.89 -23.30 19.92
N PHE A 95 -2.52 -23.45 18.76
CA PHE A 95 -3.69 -24.29 18.54
C PHE A 95 -3.25 -25.56 17.81
N GLY A 96 -3.34 -26.69 18.51
CA GLY A 96 -2.95 -28.00 17.98
C GLY A 96 -4.13 -28.93 17.80
N THR A 97 -3.86 -30.20 17.52
CA THR A 97 -4.88 -31.25 17.34
C THR A 97 -5.83 -31.41 18.52
N SER A 98 -5.37 -31.10 19.74
CA SER A 98 -6.21 -31.10 20.94
C SER A 98 -7.24 -29.99 20.98
N ASP A 99 -7.15 -28.99 20.11
CA ASP A 99 -8.09 -27.88 20.02
C ASP A 99 -9.18 -28.12 18.96
N SER A 100 -9.02 -29.14 18.12
CA SER A 100 -9.93 -29.45 17.02
C SER A 100 -11.36 -29.70 17.50
N GLY A 101 -12.31 -29.40 16.62
CA GLY A 101 -13.69 -29.85 16.78
C GLY A 101 -13.80 -31.38 16.64
N THR A 102 -14.81 -31.99 17.28
CA THR A 102 -15.09 -33.43 17.16
C THR A 102 -16.57 -33.68 16.84
N ASN A 103 -16.90 -34.90 16.40
CA ASN A 103 -18.27 -35.34 16.10
C ASN A 103 -19.03 -34.44 15.09
N GLY A 104 -18.31 -33.77 14.19
CA GLY A 104 -18.90 -32.87 13.18
C GLY A 104 -19.21 -31.46 13.70
N HIS A 105 -18.71 -31.10 14.88
CA HIS A 105 -18.85 -29.77 15.47
C HIS A 105 -17.56 -28.96 15.37
N THR A 106 -17.68 -27.65 15.55
CA THR A 106 -16.59 -26.68 15.40
C THR A 106 -16.28 -25.99 16.73
N VAL A 107 -15.01 -25.64 16.97
CA VAL A 107 -14.62 -24.70 18.03
C VAL A 107 -14.45 -23.30 17.44
N VAL A 108 -15.16 -22.33 18.00
CA VAL A 108 -15.23 -20.95 17.48
C VAL A 108 -14.67 -19.97 18.51
N TYR A 109 -13.69 -19.16 18.11
CA TYR A 109 -13.23 -17.99 18.87
C TYR A 109 -13.75 -16.74 18.18
N GLN A 110 -14.58 -15.96 18.88
CA GLN A 110 -15.26 -14.82 18.28
C GLN A 110 -15.29 -13.58 19.18
N ALA A 111 -15.42 -12.41 18.55
CA ALA A 111 -15.80 -11.19 19.25
C ALA A 111 -17.19 -11.31 19.90
N TYR A 112 -17.30 -10.91 21.16
CA TYR A 112 -18.57 -10.91 21.89
C TYR A 112 -19.41 -9.69 21.51
N ASN A 113 -20.63 -9.91 21.00
CA ASN A 113 -21.65 -8.86 20.78
C ASN A 113 -21.16 -7.62 20.00
N GLY A 114 -20.29 -7.82 19.00
CA GLY A 114 -19.75 -6.71 18.19
C GLY A 114 -18.73 -5.84 18.92
N GLU A 115 -18.27 -6.24 20.11
CA GLU A 115 -17.12 -5.64 20.78
C GLU A 115 -15.83 -5.90 19.99
N THR A 116 -14.75 -5.18 20.30
CA THR A 116 -13.47 -5.27 19.56
C THR A 116 -12.39 -5.88 20.46
N PRO A 117 -12.21 -7.21 20.44
CA PRO A 117 -11.08 -7.85 21.09
C PRO A 117 -9.80 -7.62 20.27
N VAL A 118 -8.75 -7.12 20.92
CA VAL A 118 -7.45 -6.84 20.29
C VAL A 118 -6.40 -7.76 20.86
N ILE A 119 -5.98 -8.77 20.11
CA ILE A 119 -4.83 -9.62 20.42
C ILE A 119 -3.56 -8.93 19.95
N THR A 120 -2.61 -8.67 20.85
CA THR A 120 -1.41 -7.92 20.49
C THR A 120 -0.11 -8.45 21.06
N GLY A 121 0.96 -8.38 20.27
CA GLY A 121 2.35 -8.55 20.70
C GLY A 121 3.06 -7.23 21.02
N GLY A 122 2.33 -6.11 20.95
CA GLY A 122 2.80 -4.76 21.24
C GLY A 122 3.04 -4.54 22.74
N ASN A 123 4.20 -4.02 23.08
CA ASN A 123 4.57 -3.62 24.42
C ASN A 123 4.55 -2.10 24.55
N ALA A 124 3.90 -1.60 25.60
CA ALA A 124 3.86 -0.18 25.88
C ALA A 124 5.24 0.34 26.29
N ILE A 125 5.71 1.40 25.62
CA ILE A 125 6.92 2.12 26.00
C ILE A 125 6.50 3.34 26.82
N THR A 126 7.00 3.43 28.05
CA THR A 126 6.63 4.47 29.02
C THR A 126 7.87 5.18 29.56
N GLY A 127 7.67 6.25 30.33
CA GLY A 127 8.79 7.01 30.93
C GLY A 127 9.49 7.95 29.95
N TRP A 128 8.75 8.46 28.96
CA TRP A 128 9.25 9.43 27.99
C TRP A 128 9.69 10.74 28.66
N THR A 129 10.87 11.22 28.31
CA THR A 129 11.44 12.48 28.77
C THR A 129 12.00 13.26 27.59
N ALA A 130 11.96 14.59 27.65
CA ALA A 130 12.54 15.42 26.60
C ALA A 130 14.07 15.20 26.48
N SER A 131 14.56 15.23 25.25
CA SER A 131 15.97 15.14 24.87
C SER A 131 16.35 16.38 24.02
N ALA A 132 17.56 16.40 23.46
CA ALA A 132 18.00 17.48 22.57
C ALA A 132 17.17 17.53 21.26
N ASN A 133 17.27 18.63 20.50
CA ASN A 133 16.71 18.79 19.14
C ASN A 133 15.19 18.53 18.98
N GLY A 134 14.42 18.66 20.06
CA GLY A 134 12.96 18.41 20.04
C GLY A 134 12.59 16.92 20.11
N GLU A 135 13.56 16.05 20.38
CA GLU A 135 13.34 14.62 20.58
C GLU A 135 12.82 14.33 21.99
N TYR A 136 12.22 13.15 22.14
CA TYR A 136 11.92 12.51 23.41
C TYR A 136 12.63 11.16 23.46
N LYS A 137 12.94 10.69 24.65
CA LYS A 137 13.57 9.39 24.87
C LYS A 137 12.95 8.62 26.03
N ALA A 138 13.01 7.30 25.94
CA ALA A 138 12.56 6.37 26.97
C ALA A 138 13.52 5.17 27.05
N SER A 139 13.64 4.56 28.23
CA SER A 139 14.40 3.31 28.37
C SER A 139 13.59 2.13 27.83
N VAL A 140 14.25 1.27 27.08
CA VAL A 140 13.65 0.05 26.50
C VAL A 140 14.35 -1.22 26.98
N GLY A 141 15.31 -1.10 27.90
CA GLY A 141 16.13 -2.23 28.35
C GLY A 141 16.83 -2.91 27.16
N SER A 142 16.78 -4.23 27.10
CA SER A 142 17.38 -5.00 26.00
C SER A 142 16.48 -5.13 24.77
N LEU A 143 15.33 -4.45 24.72
CA LEU A 143 14.44 -4.54 23.56
C LEU A 143 15.08 -3.87 22.35
N ASN A 144 14.98 -4.54 21.21
CA ASN A 144 15.24 -3.98 19.89
C ASN A 144 14.02 -4.27 19.01
N PHE A 145 13.71 -3.37 18.10
CA PHE A 145 12.52 -3.45 17.25
C PHE A 145 12.69 -2.59 16.00
N ARG A 146 12.03 -3.01 14.92
CA ARG A 146 12.03 -2.30 13.64
C ARG A 146 10.83 -1.38 13.44
N GLN A 147 9.77 -1.55 14.22
CA GLN A 147 8.55 -0.74 14.15
C GLN A 147 8.22 -0.12 15.50
N LEU A 148 7.74 1.13 15.48
CA LEU A 148 7.23 1.85 16.64
C LEU A 148 5.91 2.50 16.23
N TYR A 149 4.90 2.45 17.10
CA TYR A 149 3.59 3.04 16.85
C TYR A 149 3.27 4.07 17.93
N VAL A 150 2.93 5.29 17.51
CA VAL A 150 2.54 6.40 18.40
C VAL A 150 1.09 6.76 18.13
N ASN A 151 0.23 6.61 19.14
CA ASN A 151 -1.21 6.79 19.05
C ASN A 151 -1.85 5.96 17.91
N GLY A 152 -1.35 4.74 17.71
CA GLY A 152 -1.80 3.81 16.68
C GLY A 152 -1.30 4.11 15.27
N VAL A 153 -0.31 5.00 15.11
CA VAL A 153 0.27 5.39 13.83
C VAL A 153 1.71 4.95 13.75
N ARG A 154 2.08 4.24 12.67
CA ARG A 154 3.47 3.85 12.40
C ARG A 154 4.39 5.07 12.39
N ALA A 155 5.47 5.00 13.16
CA ALA A 155 6.59 5.93 13.13
C ALA A 155 7.62 5.44 12.10
N THR A 156 8.34 6.37 11.49
CA THR A 156 9.39 6.05 10.52
C THR A 156 10.66 5.67 11.27
N ARG A 157 11.29 4.55 10.92
CA ARG A 157 12.63 4.26 11.42
C ARG A 157 13.60 5.27 10.80
N ALA A 158 14.36 5.98 11.63
CA ALA A 158 15.17 7.13 11.21
C ALA A 158 16.07 6.76 10.01
N ARG A 159 15.99 7.55 8.94
CA ARG A 159 16.64 7.24 7.66
C ARG A 159 17.26 8.44 6.97
N PHE A 160 18.22 8.17 6.08
CA PHE A 160 18.92 9.16 5.29
C PHE A 160 19.10 8.71 3.83
N PRO A 161 18.65 9.49 2.84
CA PRO A 161 17.90 10.74 2.99
C PRO A 161 16.50 10.45 3.57
N ASP A 162 15.83 11.49 4.03
CA ASP A 162 14.49 11.38 4.63
C ASP A 162 13.46 10.87 3.61
N VAL A 163 12.33 10.34 4.08
CA VAL A 163 11.27 9.77 3.24
C VAL A 163 10.80 10.76 2.16
N GLY A 164 10.57 10.22 0.95
CA GLY A 164 10.19 10.95 -0.26
C GLY A 164 11.36 11.12 -1.23
N THR A 165 12.59 11.02 -0.74
CA THR A 165 13.82 11.05 -1.53
C THR A 165 14.58 9.76 -1.33
N ASP A 166 15.22 9.25 -2.39
CA ASP A 166 16.18 8.14 -2.30
C ASP A 166 17.49 8.54 -2.98
N PHE A 167 18.61 7.99 -2.53
CA PHE A 167 19.86 8.03 -3.28
C PHE A 167 19.86 7.00 -4.40
N GLN A 168 20.92 7.03 -5.20
CA GLN A 168 21.13 6.07 -6.27
C GLN A 168 22.48 5.39 -6.14
N LEU A 169 22.47 4.08 -6.37
CA LEU A 169 23.69 3.30 -6.46
C LEU A 169 24.52 3.80 -7.67
N GLN A 170 25.78 4.17 -7.43
CA GLN A 170 26.69 4.67 -8.46
C GLN A 170 27.43 3.55 -9.18
N GLY A 171 27.35 2.32 -8.66
CA GLY A 171 28.04 1.18 -9.19
C GLY A 171 28.28 0.09 -8.16
N SER A 172 28.90 -1.00 -8.61
CA SER A 172 29.43 -2.04 -7.74
C SER A 172 30.80 -2.53 -8.23
N ASP A 173 31.57 -3.14 -7.34
CA ASP A 173 32.76 -3.92 -7.63
C ASP A 173 32.51 -5.32 -7.07
N LYS A 174 31.95 -6.20 -7.92
CA LYS A 174 31.55 -7.54 -7.50
C LYS A 174 32.73 -8.40 -6.99
N PRO A 175 33.90 -8.44 -7.66
CA PRO A 175 35.06 -9.18 -7.16
C PRO A 175 35.50 -8.77 -5.75
N ASN A 176 35.46 -7.47 -5.45
CA ASN A 176 35.85 -6.95 -4.13
C ASN A 176 34.67 -6.80 -3.15
N LYS A 177 33.45 -7.16 -3.58
CA LYS A 177 32.21 -7.06 -2.78
C LYS A 177 31.94 -5.64 -2.25
N LEU A 178 32.07 -4.65 -3.13
CA LEU A 178 31.86 -3.24 -2.78
C LEU A 178 30.65 -2.66 -3.54
N LEU A 179 29.84 -1.89 -2.83
CA LEU A 179 28.82 -1.00 -3.40
C LEU A 179 29.38 0.42 -3.49
N LYS A 180 28.99 1.18 -4.51
CA LYS A 180 29.51 2.54 -4.73
C LYS A 180 28.38 3.54 -4.54
N VAL A 181 28.61 4.52 -3.67
CA VAL A 181 27.75 5.69 -3.47
C VAL A 181 28.58 6.96 -3.61
N LEU A 182 27.97 8.14 -3.68
CA LEU A 182 28.73 9.39 -3.65
C LEU A 182 29.36 9.58 -2.26
N SER A 183 30.59 10.10 -2.20
CA SER A 183 31.27 10.34 -0.92
C SER A 183 30.51 11.29 0.02
N SER A 184 29.63 12.14 -0.52
CA SER A 184 28.78 13.05 0.26
C SER A 184 27.56 12.36 0.90
N GLN A 185 27.24 11.13 0.49
CA GLN A 185 26.05 10.39 0.93
C GLN A 185 26.32 9.42 2.09
N VAL A 186 27.60 9.20 2.43
CA VAL A 186 28.00 8.33 3.52
C VAL A 186 28.93 9.09 4.46
N SER A 187 28.80 8.82 5.75
CA SER A 187 29.65 9.40 6.78
C SER A 187 29.96 8.35 7.84
N ASN A 188 30.89 8.66 8.72
CA ASN A 188 31.24 7.77 9.83
C ASN A 188 30.23 7.89 10.96
N TRP A 189 29.00 7.44 10.70
CA TRP A 189 27.89 7.44 11.66
C TRP A 189 28.18 6.56 12.86
N ASP A 190 27.64 6.95 14.01
CA ASP A 190 27.72 6.18 15.23
C ASP A 190 27.10 4.80 15.02
N HIS A 191 27.76 3.79 15.61
CA HIS A 191 27.38 2.38 15.42
C HIS A 191 27.26 1.95 13.95
N LEU A 192 28.14 2.44 13.06
CA LEU A 192 28.13 2.18 11.62
C LEU A 192 27.76 0.73 11.22
N SER A 193 28.23 -0.28 11.95
CA SER A 193 27.94 -1.69 11.64
C SER A 193 26.47 -2.10 11.83
N GLN A 194 25.67 -1.28 12.50
CA GLN A 194 24.23 -1.43 12.69
C GLN A 194 23.42 -0.58 11.70
N VAL A 195 24.05 0.34 10.97
CA VAL A 195 23.40 1.08 9.90
C VAL A 195 23.08 0.11 8.78
N GLU A 196 21.86 0.20 8.27
CA GLU A 196 21.36 -0.65 7.20
C GLU A 196 21.23 0.19 5.93
N MET A 197 21.77 -0.28 4.80
CA MET A 197 21.41 0.22 3.48
C MET A 197 20.22 -0.58 2.98
N MET A 198 19.06 0.06 2.81
CA MET A 198 17.96 -0.48 2.03
C MET A 198 18.27 -0.16 0.57
N LEU A 199 18.42 -1.19 -0.26
CA LEU A 199 18.75 -1.10 -1.67
C LEU A 199 17.70 -1.84 -2.48
N GLU A 200 17.03 -1.15 -3.37
CA GLU A 200 16.11 -1.77 -4.32
C GLU A 200 16.90 -2.48 -5.43
N THR A 201 16.47 -3.68 -5.80
CA THR A 201 17.03 -4.49 -6.88
C THR A 201 15.87 -5.04 -7.70
N GLN A 202 15.52 -4.36 -8.79
CA GLN A 202 14.38 -4.69 -9.66
C GLN A 202 13.07 -4.90 -8.89
N TRP A 203 12.57 -6.14 -8.80
CA TRP A 203 11.30 -6.50 -8.16
C TRP A 203 11.40 -6.77 -6.66
N GLY A 204 12.59 -6.63 -6.08
CA GLY A 204 12.79 -6.84 -4.66
C GLY A 204 13.75 -5.82 -4.06
N GLU A 205 13.98 -5.95 -2.77
CA GLU A 205 14.82 -5.10 -1.96
C GLU A 205 15.86 -5.90 -1.18
N SER A 206 16.90 -5.22 -0.74
CA SER A 206 17.92 -5.76 0.14
C SER A 206 18.21 -4.82 1.30
N TYR A 207 18.11 -5.32 2.52
CA TYR A 207 18.62 -4.67 3.73
C TYR A 207 20.03 -5.18 4.03
N LEU A 208 21.00 -4.30 3.83
CA LEU A 208 22.42 -4.62 3.85
C LEU A 208 23.10 -3.87 5.00
N ARG A 209 23.55 -4.57 6.04
CA ARG A 209 24.25 -3.92 7.15
C ARG A 209 25.64 -3.49 6.70
N LEU A 210 26.01 -2.26 7.06
CA LEU A 210 27.31 -1.72 6.69
C LEU A 210 28.41 -2.40 7.50
N LYS A 211 29.61 -2.45 6.92
CA LYS A 211 30.82 -2.97 7.58
C LYS A 211 31.89 -1.89 7.68
N SER A 212 32.18 -1.23 6.57
CA SER A 212 33.11 -0.10 6.49
C SER A 212 32.95 0.61 5.15
N PHE A 213 33.48 1.82 5.01
CA PHE A 213 33.58 2.49 3.72
C PHE A 213 34.94 3.17 3.54
N SER A 214 35.31 3.45 2.30
CA SER A 214 36.46 4.27 1.95
C SER A 214 36.10 5.22 0.80
N SER A 215 36.53 6.48 0.91
CA SER A 215 36.17 7.53 -0.05
C SER A 215 37.39 7.99 -0.84
N ALA A 216 37.27 8.04 -2.16
CA ALA A 216 38.27 8.60 -3.05
C ALA A 216 37.60 9.17 -4.32
N ASN A 217 38.07 10.32 -4.80
CA ASN A 217 37.60 10.93 -6.05
C ASN A 217 36.07 11.13 -6.13
N GLY A 218 35.43 11.50 -5.02
CA GLY A 218 33.97 11.75 -4.96
C GLY A 218 33.09 10.49 -4.86
N ILE A 219 33.67 9.29 -4.90
CA ILE A 219 32.97 8.02 -4.69
C ILE A 219 33.40 7.38 -3.37
N ALA A 220 32.44 6.84 -2.64
CA ALA A 220 32.67 5.95 -1.51
C ALA A 220 32.43 4.49 -1.92
N ASN A 221 33.42 3.64 -1.68
CA ASN A 221 33.27 2.20 -1.72
C ASN A 221 32.80 1.72 -0.35
N VAL A 222 31.56 1.23 -0.30
CA VAL A 222 30.90 0.70 0.88
C VAL A 222 31.02 -0.82 0.86
N SER A 223 31.56 -1.37 1.94
CA SER A 223 31.53 -2.81 2.23
C SER A 223 30.38 -3.10 3.19
N ILE A 224 29.73 -4.22 2.97
CA ILE A 224 28.62 -4.72 3.78
C ILE A 224 29.07 -5.96 4.57
N GLN A 225 28.25 -6.41 5.51
CA GLN A 225 28.53 -7.60 6.31
C GLN A 225 28.68 -8.86 5.43
N ASP A 226 29.51 -9.81 5.90
CA ASP A 226 30.01 -10.91 5.05
C ASP A 226 28.91 -11.89 4.60
N HIS A 227 27.86 -12.06 5.42
CA HIS A 227 26.72 -12.92 5.09
C HIS A 227 25.95 -12.37 3.88
N GLU A 228 25.52 -11.11 3.96
CA GLU A 228 24.82 -10.39 2.90
C GLU A 228 25.68 -10.28 1.64
N ALA A 229 26.97 -9.99 1.80
CA ALA A 229 27.93 -9.95 0.70
C ALA A 229 28.17 -11.34 0.07
N GLY A 230 27.94 -12.41 0.82
CA GLY A 230 27.97 -13.79 0.34
C GLY A 230 26.77 -14.14 -0.55
N ILE A 231 25.69 -13.37 -0.48
CA ILE A 231 24.45 -13.59 -1.24
C ILE A 231 24.35 -12.59 -2.40
N LEU A 232 24.46 -11.29 -2.12
CA LEU A 232 24.20 -10.22 -3.10
C LEU A 232 25.09 -10.29 -4.34
N PHE A 233 26.41 -10.43 -4.14
CA PHE A 233 27.39 -10.30 -5.21
C PHE A 233 27.46 -11.50 -6.17
N PRO A 234 27.36 -12.78 -5.71
CA PRO A 234 27.29 -13.91 -6.64
C PRO A 234 25.93 -14.02 -7.33
N ARG A 235 24.83 -13.62 -6.67
CA ARG A 235 23.48 -13.78 -7.20
C ARG A 235 23.24 -12.93 -8.46
N PRO A 236 22.70 -13.51 -9.56
CA PRO A 236 22.42 -12.76 -10.77
C PRO A 236 21.07 -12.02 -10.75
N TRP A 237 20.05 -12.57 -10.06
CA TRP A 237 18.68 -12.04 -10.01
C TRP A 237 18.13 -11.96 -8.58
N PRO A 238 17.33 -10.94 -8.22
CA PRO A 238 17.11 -9.70 -8.95
C PRO A 238 18.41 -8.95 -9.27
N GLN A 239 18.44 -8.19 -10.37
CA GLN A 239 19.68 -7.53 -10.81
C GLN A 239 20.08 -6.39 -9.88
N LEU A 240 21.34 -6.42 -9.46
CA LEU A 240 22.05 -5.28 -8.91
C LEU A 240 22.47 -4.33 -10.05
N SER A 241 21.79 -3.20 -10.16
CA SER A 241 21.98 -2.24 -11.25
C SER A 241 22.39 -0.86 -10.74
N ASP A 242 23.18 -0.16 -11.55
CA ASP A 242 23.48 1.26 -11.34
C ASP A 242 22.17 2.07 -11.45
N GLY A 243 22.04 3.14 -10.67
CA GLY A 243 20.82 3.94 -10.61
C GLY A 243 19.70 3.36 -9.73
N SER A 244 19.92 2.19 -9.11
CA SER A 244 18.96 1.58 -8.19
C SER A 244 18.73 2.49 -6.96
N PRO A 245 17.48 2.74 -6.57
CA PRO A 245 17.16 3.51 -5.38
C PRO A 245 17.75 2.89 -4.11
N LEU A 246 18.26 3.73 -3.23
CA LEU A 246 18.74 3.30 -1.91
C LEU A 246 18.58 4.39 -0.86
N HIS A 247 18.51 3.98 0.40
CA HIS A 247 18.67 4.85 1.56
C HIS A 247 19.37 4.11 2.70
N PHE A 248 19.82 4.86 3.69
CA PHE A 248 20.40 4.34 4.92
C PHE A 248 19.40 4.47 6.06
N GLU A 249 19.39 3.53 6.99
CA GLU A 249 18.55 3.54 8.18
C GLU A 249 19.35 3.26 9.44
N ASN A 250 18.74 3.52 10.59
CA ASN A 250 19.20 3.05 11.90
C ASN A 250 20.46 3.75 12.43
N ALA A 251 20.52 5.08 12.29
CA ALA A 251 21.48 5.93 12.98
C ALA A 251 20.76 7.06 13.71
N HIS A 252 21.29 7.50 14.87
CA HIS A 252 20.69 8.63 15.61
C HIS A 252 20.81 9.93 14.81
N GLU A 253 21.87 10.07 14.02
CA GLU A 253 22.13 11.23 13.16
C GLU A 253 21.07 11.41 12.05
N PHE A 254 20.29 10.37 11.78
CA PHE A 254 19.17 10.43 10.83
C PHE A 254 17.89 10.94 11.47
N LEU A 255 17.79 10.99 12.81
CA LEU A 255 16.60 11.42 13.54
C LEU A 255 16.41 12.94 13.45
N ASN A 256 15.88 13.40 12.32
CA ASN A 256 15.80 14.82 11.99
C ASN A 256 14.37 15.27 11.66
N GLU A 257 13.46 14.37 11.28
CA GLU A 257 12.10 14.68 10.88
C GLU A 257 11.06 14.25 11.94
N PRO A 258 9.98 15.03 12.14
CA PRO A 258 8.88 14.62 13.00
C PRO A 258 8.25 13.29 12.54
N GLY A 259 8.09 12.36 13.48
CA GLY A 259 7.59 11.02 13.23
C GLY A 259 8.69 9.96 13.14
N GLU A 260 9.96 10.34 13.18
CA GLU A 260 11.07 9.40 13.16
C GLU A 260 11.45 8.85 14.54
N PHE A 261 11.99 7.63 14.58
CA PHE A 261 12.54 7.02 15.80
C PHE A 261 13.87 6.29 15.56
N TYR A 262 14.66 6.16 16.62
CA TYR A 262 15.92 5.41 16.63
C TYR A 262 16.06 4.62 17.94
N VAL A 263 16.55 3.39 17.88
CA VAL A 263 16.82 2.56 19.06
C VAL A 263 18.33 2.42 19.25
N ASP A 264 18.83 3.05 20.31
CA ASP A 264 20.20 2.86 20.76
C ASP A 264 20.25 1.60 21.65
N THR A 265 20.69 0.49 21.05
CA THR A 265 20.80 -0.80 21.73
C THR A 265 21.92 -0.82 22.78
N ALA A 266 22.96 0.02 22.62
CA ALA A 266 24.05 0.12 23.58
C ALA A 266 23.61 0.93 24.82
N ALA A 267 22.88 2.02 24.61
CA ALA A 267 22.32 2.84 25.68
C ALA A 267 20.95 2.35 26.20
N GLN A 268 20.39 1.27 25.62
CA GLN A 268 19.10 0.70 26.01
C GLN A 268 17.96 1.74 25.98
N THR A 269 18.00 2.61 24.99
CA THR A 269 17.17 3.82 24.90
C THR A 269 16.57 3.96 23.52
N VAL A 270 15.27 4.22 23.44
CA VAL A 270 14.62 4.67 22.20
C VAL A 270 14.53 6.20 22.20
N TYR A 271 14.78 6.80 21.05
CA TYR A 271 14.59 8.20 20.74
C TYR A 271 13.47 8.34 19.72
N TYR A 272 12.65 9.38 19.88
CA TYR A 272 11.51 9.68 19.00
C TYR A 272 11.40 11.18 18.82
N LYS A 273 11.17 11.65 17.59
CA LYS A 273 10.87 13.05 17.32
C LYS A 273 9.37 13.20 17.09
N PRO A 274 8.60 13.80 18.02
CA PRO A 274 7.14 13.79 17.92
C PRO A 274 6.61 14.55 16.71
N ARG A 275 5.53 14.03 16.11
CA ARG A 275 4.78 14.73 15.06
C ARG A 275 4.06 15.95 15.64
N PRO A 276 3.75 16.97 14.82
CA PRO A 276 2.91 18.08 15.26
C PRO A 276 1.58 17.59 15.85
N GLY A 277 1.30 17.99 17.10
CA GLY A 277 0.08 17.62 17.82
C GLY A 277 0.21 16.39 18.73
N GLU A 278 1.32 15.66 18.70
CA GLU A 278 1.57 14.56 19.64
C GLU A 278 2.08 15.10 20.99
N ASP A 279 1.35 14.82 22.05
CA ASP A 279 1.76 15.09 23.43
C ASP A 279 2.34 13.82 24.06
N MET A 280 3.67 13.75 24.16
CA MET A 280 4.38 12.58 24.69
C MET A 280 4.11 12.29 26.17
N SER A 281 3.49 13.20 26.92
CA SER A 281 3.05 12.93 28.30
C SER A 281 1.78 12.07 28.37
N THR A 282 1.01 12.01 27.28
CA THR A 282 -0.25 11.26 27.18
C THR A 282 -0.27 10.26 26.02
N ALA A 283 0.73 10.31 25.13
CA ALA A 283 0.81 9.45 23.96
C ALA A 283 0.87 7.97 24.34
N SER A 284 0.10 7.14 23.62
CA SER A 284 0.22 5.70 23.67
C SER A 284 1.30 5.26 22.69
N VAL A 285 2.45 4.81 23.20
CA VAL A 285 3.57 4.34 22.37
C VAL A 285 3.76 2.84 22.52
N GLN A 286 3.80 2.10 21.41
CA GLN A 286 3.94 0.65 21.41
C GLN A 286 5.06 0.17 20.46
N ALA A 287 5.80 -0.84 20.90
CA ALA A 287 6.78 -1.56 20.11
C ALA A 287 6.50 -3.08 20.14
N PRO A 288 6.47 -3.77 18.99
CA PRO A 288 6.16 -5.20 18.93
C PRO A 288 7.35 -6.08 19.35
N THR A 289 7.09 -7.21 20.02
CA THR A 289 8.17 -8.10 20.52
C THR A 289 8.06 -9.57 20.10
N ILE A 290 6.94 -10.00 19.51
CA ILE A 290 6.76 -11.39 19.05
C ILE A 290 6.39 -11.44 17.57
N LYS A 291 6.78 -12.52 16.88
CA LYS A 291 6.58 -12.70 15.43
C LYS A 291 5.16 -13.16 15.08
N THR A 292 4.58 -13.98 15.96
CA THR A 292 3.31 -14.68 15.73
C THR A 292 2.45 -14.58 16.97
N LEU A 293 1.17 -14.27 16.78
CA LEU A 293 0.15 -14.20 17.82
C LEU A 293 -0.52 -15.56 17.97
N PHE A 294 -1.08 -16.09 16.88
CA PHE A 294 -1.73 -17.40 16.85
C PHE A 294 -0.99 -18.34 15.89
N ASP A 295 -0.62 -19.52 16.38
CA ASP A 295 0.04 -20.58 15.62
C ASP A 295 -0.89 -21.80 15.57
N ILE A 296 -1.54 -22.02 14.42
CA ILE A 296 -2.55 -23.07 14.22
C ILE A 296 -1.88 -24.22 13.47
N LYS A 297 -1.47 -25.27 14.18
CA LYS A 297 -0.65 -26.31 13.57
C LYS A 297 -0.96 -27.72 14.05
N GLY A 298 -1.23 -28.62 13.10
CA GLY A 298 -1.30 -30.06 13.34
C GLY A 298 0.06 -30.63 13.78
N THR A 299 0.07 -31.80 14.41
CA THR A 299 1.34 -32.45 14.78
C THR A 299 2.04 -33.10 13.58
N SER A 300 1.27 -33.42 12.55
CA SER A 300 1.71 -33.95 11.26
C SER A 300 0.55 -33.93 10.26
N LEU A 301 0.82 -34.25 8.99
CA LEU A 301 -0.21 -34.49 7.97
C LEU A 301 -1.17 -35.66 8.29
N ASP A 302 -0.82 -36.56 9.23
CA ASP A 302 -1.71 -37.64 9.71
C ASP A 302 -2.63 -37.17 10.85
N SER A 303 -2.34 -36.01 11.42
CA SER A 303 -3.07 -35.47 12.57
C SER A 303 -3.13 -33.94 12.41
N PRO A 304 -3.93 -33.47 11.44
CA PRO A 304 -4.10 -32.05 11.24
C PRO A 304 -4.92 -31.43 12.38
N VAL A 305 -4.71 -30.15 12.63
CA VAL A 305 -5.67 -29.35 13.42
C VAL A 305 -6.88 -29.04 12.55
N HIS A 306 -8.10 -29.17 13.06
CA HIS A 306 -9.28 -29.04 12.21
C HIS A 306 -10.53 -28.50 12.90
N ASP A 307 -11.47 -28.01 12.10
CA ASP A 307 -12.77 -27.50 12.56
C ASP A 307 -12.62 -26.35 13.58
N LEU A 308 -11.76 -25.37 13.25
CA LEU A 308 -11.51 -24.15 14.03
C LEU A 308 -11.98 -22.91 13.28
N ARG A 309 -12.61 -21.97 13.98
CA ARG A 309 -13.00 -20.67 13.40
C ARG A 309 -12.58 -19.50 14.27
N PHE A 310 -12.06 -18.45 13.64
CA PHE A 310 -11.67 -17.19 14.27
C PHE A 310 -12.45 -16.04 13.62
N SER A 311 -13.22 -15.30 14.41
CA SER A 311 -14.10 -14.26 13.87
C SER A 311 -14.15 -12.95 14.63
N GLY A 312 -14.07 -11.83 13.91
CA GLY A 312 -14.20 -10.49 14.49
C GLY A 312 -13.03 -10.07 15.38
N ILE A 313 -11.89 -10.76 15.30
CA ILE A 313 -10.72 -10.50 16.16
C ILE A 313 -9.79 -9.50 15.48
N SER A 314 -9.30 -8.52 16.24
CA SER A 314 -8.21 -7.65 15.78
C SER A 314 -6.86 -8.22 16.25
N PHE A 315 -5.94 -8.41 15.32
CA PHE A 315 -4.58 -8.88 15.53
C PHE A 315 -3.61 -7.73 15.24
N THR A 316 -2.66 -7.47 16.15
CA THR A 316 -1.75 -6.33 15.98
C THR A 316 -0.41 -6.46 16.71
N GLY A 317 0.60 -5.70 16.28
CA GLY A 317 1.85 -5.54 17.02
C GLY A 317 2.73 -6.79 16.97
N THR A 318 3.01 -7.31 15.77
CA THR A 318 4.05 -8.32 15.58
C THR A 318 5.33 -7.71 15.03
N THR A 319 6.46 -8.37 15.26
CA THR A 319 7.79 -7.90 14.85
C THR A 319 8.46 -8.91 13.94
N TRP A 320 9.48 -8.49 13.21
CA TRP A 320 10.41 -9.39 12.54
C TRP A 320 11.79 -8.74 12.42
N MET A 321 12.80 -9.36 13.00
CA MET A 321 14.13 -8.77 13.15
C MET A 321 15.16 -9.26 12.12
N GLU A 322 14.78 -10.08 11.13
CA GLU A 322 15.72 -10.73 10.20
C GLU A 322 16.65 -9.72 9.51
N ALA A 323 16.08 -8.64 8.97
CA ALA A 323 16.85 -7.56 8.33
C ALA A 323 17.93 -6.96 9.24
N THR A 324 17.67 -6.84 10.55
CA THR A 324 18.64 -6.32 11.53
C THR A 324 19.63 -7.39 12.01
N ASP A 325 19.17 -8.63 12.16
CA ASP A 325 19.97 -9.71 12.75
C ASP A 325 20.90 -10.38 11.72
N ASN A 326 20.46 -10.51 10.46
CA ASN A 326 21.15 -11.26 9.42
C ASN A 326 21.27 -10.51 8.08
N GLY A 327 20.68 -9.31 7.98
CA GLY A 327 20.34 -8.72 6.69
C GLY A 327 19.10 -9.39 6.08
N TYR A 328 18.64 -8.87 4.97
CA TYR A 328 17.49 -9.44 4.25
C TYR A 328 17.68 -9.17 2.76
N LEU A 329 17.55 -10.19 1.91
CA LEU A 329 17.64 -10.02 0.46
C LEU A 329 16.45 -10.74 -0.16
N ASN A 330 15.48 -9.98 -0.63
CA ASN A 330 14.27 -10.53 -1.24
C ASN A 330 14.67 -11.37 -2.48
N GLY A 331 14.15 -12.59 -2.55
CA GLY A 331 14.20 -13.45 -3.73
C GLY A 331 13.04 -13.09 -4.66
N GLN A 332 11.81 -13.24 -4.14
CA GLN A 332 10.56 -12.73 -4.70
C GLN A 332 9.40 -12.95 -3.71
N GLY A 333 8.35 -12.13 -3.73
CA GLY A 333 7.16 -12.32 -2.88
C GLY A 333 7.47 -12.25 -1.37
N GLY A 334 8.53 -11.55 -1.00
CA GLY A 334 9.01 -11.47 0.39
C GLY A 334 9.84 -12.68 0.85
N ASN A 335 9.89 -13.77 0.08
CA ASN A 335 10.72 -14.95 0.41
C ASN A 335 12.20 -14.59 0.22
N TYR A 336 12.98 -14.69 1.29
CA TYR A 336 14.32 -14.09 1.38
C TYR A 336 15.44 -15.10 1.19
N ASN A 337 16.49 -14.70 0.51
CA ASN A 337 17.64 -15.56 0.26
C ASN A 337 18.39 -15.89 1.56
N LEU A 338 18.62 -17.19 1.77
CA LEU A 338 19.52 -17.77 2.77
C LEU A 338 20.91 -18.03 2.16
N SER A 339 20.95 -18.37 0.88
CA SER A 339 22.18 -18.51 0.10
C SER A 339 21.87 -18.40 -1.40
N ALA A 340 22.88 -18.01 -2.18
CA ALA A 340 22.79 -17.92 -3.63
C ALA A 340 24.15 -18.18 -4.28
N ASP A 341 24.14 -18.62 -5.54
CA ASP A 341 25.34 -18.77 -6.35
C ASP A 341 25.26 -18.03 -7.71
N THR A 342 26.38 -18.09 -8.46
CA THR A 342 26.51 -17.43 -9.77
C THR A 342 25.66 -18.06 -10.87
N SER A 343 25.10 -19.24 -10.63
CA SER A 343 24.24 -19.97 -11.55
C SER A 343 22.76 -19.71 -11.29
N ASN A 344 22.44 -18.75 -10.41
CA ASN A 344 21.08 -18.45 -9.97
C ASN A 344 20.43 -19.55 -9.13
N HIS A 345 21.18 -20.48 -8.56
CA HIS A 345 20.61 -21.36 -7.55
C HIS A 345 20.42 -20.55 -6.27
N GLN A 346 19.17 -20.44 -5.81
CA GLN A 346 18.83 -19.67 -4.62
C GLN A 346 18.03 -20.53 -3.65
N TYR A 347 18.36 -20.41 -2.37
CA TYR A 347 17.65 -21.07 -1.28
C TYR A 347 16.99 -19.98 -0.45
N VAL A 348 15.69 -20.12 -0.20
CA VAL A 348 14.90 -19.05 0.42
C VAL A 348 14.25 -19.47 1.72
N GLY A 349 14.15 -18.50 2.64
CA GLY A 349 13.32 -18.58 3.84
C GLY A 349 11.98 -17.86 3.62
N ARG A 350 11.00 -18.24 4.42
CA ARG A 350 9.66 -17.64 4.44
C ARG A 350 9.54 -16.65 5.60
N PRO A 351 9.05 -15.42 5.40
CA PRO A 351 8.77 -14.49 6.49
C PRO A 351 7.77 -15.10 7.50
N PRO A 352 7.85 -14.75 8.80
CA PRO A 352 6.83 -15.13 9.76
C PRO A 352 5.52 -14.39 9.49
N ALA A 353 4.42 -14.94 9.99
CA ALA A 353 3.12 -14.28 9.97
C ALA A 353 2.56 -14.03 11.37
N GLY A 354 1.76 -12.96 11.50
CA GLY A 354 1.08 -12.64 12.75
C GLY A 354 0.07 -13.70 13.15
N VAL A 355 -0.60 -14.33 12.17
CA VAL A 355 -1.35 -15.57 12.35
C VAL A 355 -0.92 -16.54 11.27
N GLN A 356 -0.66 -17.80 11.65
CA GLN A 356 -0.23 -18.82 10.70
C GLN A 356 -0.98 -20.14 10.90
N ALA A 357 -1.20 -20.85 9.79
CA ALA A 357 -1.81 -22.16 9.75
C ALA A 357 -0.98 -23.14 8.89
N ALA A 358 -0.77 -24.35 9.41
CA ALA A 358 -0.14 -25.45 8.70
C ALA A 358 -0.67 -26.79 9.23
N ASP A 359 -0.64 -27.84 8.40
CA ASP A 359 -1.17 -29.17 8.72
C ASP A 359 -2.60 -29.03 9.29
N ALA A 360 -3.48 -28.41 8.52
CA ALA A 360 -4.77 -27.90 9.00
C ALA A 360 -5.91 -28.18 8.01
N ASP A 361 -7.11 -28.40 8.51
CA ASP A 361 -8.26 -28.77 7.70
C ASP A 361 -9.54 -28.08 8.23
N ARG A 362 -10.35 -27.44 7.37
CA ARG A 362 -11.55 -26.69 7.78
C ARG A 362 -11.26 -25.63 8.84
N VAL A 363 -10.24 -24.80 8.63
CA VAL A 363 -9.94 -23.63 9.46
C VAL A 363 -10.46 -22.36 8.78
N SER A 364 -11.14 -21.47 9.52
CA SER A 364 -11.64 -20.21 8.95
C SER A 364 -11.24 -18.95 9.72
N PHE A 365 -10.98 -17.90 8.96
CA PHE A 365 -10.75 -16.54 9.44
C PHE A 365 -11.78 -15.61 8.82
N THR A 366 -12.74 -15.13 9.61
CA THR A 366 -13.89 -14.35 9.11
C THR A 366 -14.09 -13.02 9.82
N GLY A 367 -14.07 -11.91 9.09
CA GLY A 367 -14.36 -10.59 9.70
C GLY A 367 -13.27 -10.07 10.63
N ASN A 368 -12.06 -10.63 10.58
CA ASN A 368 -10.94 -10.21 11.42
C ASN A 368 -10.30 -8.93 10.90
N THR A 369 -9.43 -8.33 11.71
CA THR A 369 -8.60 -7.19 11.32
C THR A 369 -7.15 -7.50 11.63
N PHE A 370 -6.27 -7.38 10.63
CA PHE A 370 -4.83 -7.53 10.78
C PHE A 370 -4.20 -6.17 10.52
N THR A 371 -3.45 -5.64 11.49
CA THR A 371 -2.80 -4.34 11.34
C THR A 371 -1.58 -4.18 12.22
N GLN A 372 -0.63 -3.34 11.81
CA GLN A 372 0.63 -3.09 12.54
C GLN A 372 1.45 -4.39 12.68
N MET A 373 1.59 -5.10 11.57
CA MET A 373 2.33 -6.37 11.52
C MET A 373 3.74 -6.15 11.00
N GLY A 374 4.73 -6.76 11.66
CA GLY A 374 6.15 -6.59 11.32
C GLY A 374 6.65 -7.48 10.19
N ALA A 375 5.80 -8.34 9.62
CA ALA A 375 6.07 -9.17 8.44
C ALA A 375 4.73 -9.49 7.74
N THR A 376 4.35 -10.77 7.63
CA THR A 376 3.10 -11.20 7.00
C THR A 376 1.91 -11.07 7.96
N ALA A 377 0.73 -10.72 7.44
CA ALA A 377 -0.49 -10.63 8.27
C ALA A 377 -1.05 -12.03 8.61
N LEU A 378 -1.37 -12.82 7.58
CA LEU A 378 -1.93 -14.18 7.69
C LEU A 378 -1.25 -15.13 6.70
N ASP A 379 -0.92 -16.35 7.13
CA ASP A 379 -0.25 -17.34 6.30
C ASP A 379 -0.86 -18.76 6.42
N LEU A 380 -1.27 -19.35 5.30
CA LEU A 380 -1.73 -20.74 5.18
C LEU A 380 -0.71 -21.53 4.35
N SER A 381 0.32 -22.09 5.01
CA SER A 381 1.60 -22.39 4.34
C SER A 381 1.78 -23.82 3.82
N HIS A 382 1.33 -24.83 4.56
CA HIS A 382 1.68 -26.24 4.31
C HIS A 382 0.54 -27.16 4.74
N GLY A 383 0.09 -28.07 3.88
CA GLY A 383 -0.92 -29.07 4.22
C GLY A 383 -2.24 -28.50 4.74
N VAL A 384 -2.66 -27.36 4.18
CA VAL A 384 -3.91 -26.69 4.55
C VAL A 384 -5.01 -27.04 3.54
N HIS A 385 -6.11 -27.62 4.02
CA HIS A 385 -7.24 -28.05 3.20
C HIS A 385 -8.57 -27.44 3.61
N ASP A 386 -9.46 -27.25 2.64
CA ASP A 386 -10.88 -26.90 2.84
C ASP A 386 -11.10 -25.71 3.79
N SER A 387 -10.24 -24.70 3.70
CA SER A 387 -10.11 -23.59 4.65
C SER A 387 -10.41 -22.24 3.98
N THR A 388 -10.82 -21.24 4.78
CA THR A 388 -11.34 -19.98 4.22
C THR A 388 -10.83 -18.73 4.94
N VAL A 389 -10.48 -17.70 4.18
CA VAL A 389 -10.13 -16.36 4.63
C VAL A 389 -11.13 -15.38 4.02
N THR A 390 -12.14 -14.99 4.80
CA THR A 390 -13.30 -14.25 4.25
C THR A 390 -13.62 -12.96 4.99
N GLY A 391 -13.82 -11.86 4.27
CA GLY A 391 -14.35 -10.64 4.89
C GLY A 391 -13.38 -9.96 5.86
N ASN A 392 -12.07 -10.17 5.73
CA ASN A 392 -11.09 -9.60 6.65
C ASN A 392 -10.59 -8.23 6.18
N LEU A 393 -10.17 -7.40 7.13
CA LEU A 393 -9.48 -6.14 6.89
C LEU A 393 -7.98 -6.31 7.16
N VAL A 394 -7.12 -6.01 6.18
CA VAL A 394 -5.66 -6.15 6.28
C VAL A 394 -5.01 -4.83 5.89
N TYR A 395 -4.33 -4.16 6.82
CA TYR A 395 -3.66 -2.88 6.53
C TYR A 395 -2.55 -2.50 7.50
N ASP A 396 -1.62 -1.64 7.07
CA ASP A 396 -0.41 -1.28 7.82
C ASP A 396 0.43 -2.54 8.13
N ILE A 397 0.84 -3.21 7.05
CA ILE A 397 1.57 -4.48 7.09
C ILE A 397 2.97 -4.25 6.52
N ALA A 398 4.00 -4.60 7.28
CA ALA A 398 5.38 -4.42 6.86
C ALA A 398 5.72 -5.25 5.61
N GLY A 399 5.14 -6.46 5.47
CA GLY A 399 5.34 -7.35 4.31
C GLY A 399 4.02 -7.78 3.65
N ASN A 400 3.88 -9.09 3.35
CA ASN A 400 2.73 -9.63 2.64
C ASN A 400 1.41 -9.52 3.43
N GLY A 401 0.31 -9.28 2.73
CA GLY A 401 -1.04 -9.32 3.33
C GLY A 401 -1.43 -10.74 3.73
N ILE A 402 -1.79 -11.56 2.74
CA ILE A 402 -2.18 -12.96 2.93
C ILE A 402 -1.26 -13.86 2.09
N MET A 403 -0.62 -14.84 2.73
CA MET A 403 0.18 -15.86 2.05
C MET A 403 -0.56 -17.20 2.02
N VAL A 404 -0.48 -17.92 0.90
CA VAL A 404 -1.11 -19.24 0.73
C VAL A 404 -0.16 -20.19 -0.01
N GLY A 405 -0.07 -21.43 0.44
CA GLY A 405 0.73 -22.45 -0.23
C GLY A 405 2.23 -22.35 0.02
N LYS A 406 2.93 -23.35 -0.52
CA LYS A 406 4.39 -23.51 -0.40
C LYS A 406 5.11 -22.72 -1.50
N PHE A 407 6.26 -22.13 -1.17
CA PHE A 407 7.16 -21.54 -2.18
C PHE A 407 8.37 -22.45 -2.38
N SER A 408 9.20 -22.59 -1.35
CA SER A 408 10.26 -23.60 -1.29
C SER A 408 10.57 -23.93 0.17
N ASP A 409 11.11 -25.12 0.41
CA ASP A 409 11.75 -25.39 1.70
C ASP A 409 13.13 -24.72 1.76
N PRO A 410 13.61 -24.30 2.94
CA PRO A 410 14.91 -23.65 3.11
C PRO A 410 16.11 -24.43 2.55
N THR A 411 15.98 -25.76 2.41
CA THR A 411 17.02 -26.66 1.90
C THR A 411 16.82 -27.06 0.44
N VAL A 412 15.76 -26.56 -0.21
CA VAL A 412 15.43 -26.86 -1.60
C VAL A 412 15.64 -25.59 -2.42
N GLU A 413 16.33 -25.75 -3.54
CA GLU A 413 16.60 -24.67 -4.49
C GLU A 413 15.28 -24.19 -5.09
N MET A 414 15.02 -22.88 -5.08
CA MET A 414 13.68 -22.32 -5.28
C MET A 414 13.10 -22.48 -6.70
N HIS A 415 13.90 -22.86 -7.70
CA HIS A 415 13.46 -23.18 -9.06
C HIS A 415 13.25 -24.69 -9.26
N THR A 416 13.45 -25.50 -8.21
CA THR A 416 13.18 -26.94 -8.25
C THR A 416 11.69 -27.20 -8.34
N ILE A 417 11.29 -28.13 -9.22
CA ILE A 417 9.89 -28.51 -9.42
C ILE A 417 9.33 -29.14 -8.14
N TYR A 418 8.29 -28.52 -7.59
CA TYR A 418 7.45 -29.08 -6.56
C TYR A 418 6.25 -29.81 -7.21
N ASN A 419 6.29 -31.13 -7.23
CA ASN A 419 5.23 -32.00 -7.79
C ASN A 419 5.05 -33.30 -6.99
N PRO A 420 4.54 -33.23 -5.75
CA PRO A 420 4.36 -34.42 -4.92
C PRO A 420 3.44 -35.47 -5.59
N PRO A 421 3.71 -36.77 -5.48
CA PRO A 421 4.79 -37.40 -4.68
C PRO A 421 6.10 -37.57 -5.48
N THR A 422 6.17 -37.02 -6.69
CA THR A 422 7.31 -37.16 -7.60
C THR A 422 8.34 -36.05 -7.46
N SER A 423 8.15 -35.14 -6.51
CA SER A 423 9.10 -34.09 -6.18
C SER A 423 10.49 -34.67 -5.84
N PRO A 424 11.58 -34.01 -6.24
CA PRO A 424 12.93 -34.46 -5.93
C PRO A 424 13.23 -34.58 -4.43
N ALA A 425 12.59 -33.77 -3.58
CA ALA A 425 12.79 -33.78 -2.13
C ALA A 425 11.89 -34.79 -1.39
N GLY A 426 11.03 -35.55 -2.10
CA GLY A 426 10.25 -36.65 -1.55
C GLY A 426 9.01 -36.23 -0.76
N GLU A 427 8.47 -35.04 -1.05
CA GLU A 427 7.29 -34.47 -0.39
C GLU A 427 6.01 -35.30 -0.57
N ASP A 428 5.10 -35.19 0.40
CA ASP A 428 3.80 -35.89 0.42
C ASP A 428 2.74 -35.11 -0.37
N THR A 429 1.87 -35.81 -1.10
CA THR A 429 0.73 -35.18 -1.82
C THR A 429 -0.19 -34.33 -0.94
N ARG A 430 -0.32 -34.67 0.35
CA ARG A 430 -1.16 -33.95 1.31
C ARG A 430 -0.56 -32.62 1.72
N GLU A 431 0.72 -32.39 1.43
CA GLU A 431 1.41 -31.15 1.70
C GLU A 431 0.86 -29.99 0.85
N VAL A 432 0.39 -30.30 -0.36
CA VAL A 432 -0.17 -29.31 -1.28
C VAL A 432 -1.37 -28.65 -0.65
N VAL A 433 -1.32 -27.32 -0.50
CA VAL A 433 -2.45 -26.53 -0.04
C VAL A 433 -3.55 -26.57 -1.08
N LYS A 434 -4.76 -26.97 -0.66
CA LYS A 434 -5.85 -27.31 -1.57
C LYS A 434 -7.21 -26.84 -1.07
N ASN A 435 -8.09 -26.43 -1.99
CA ASN A 435 -9.45 -26.00 -1.68
C ASN A 435 -9.50 -24.83 -0.68
N VAL A 436 -8.53 -23.92 -0.76
CA VAL A 436 -8.52 -22.70 0.05
C VAL A 436 -9.30 -21.61 -0.66
N THR A 437 -10.13 -20.87 0.07
CA THR A 437 -10.87 -19.70 -0.45
C THR A 437 -10.41 -18.43 0.25
N VAL A 438 -9.90 -17.46 -0.51
CA VAL A 438 -9.58 -16.10 -0.07
C VAL A 438 -10.57 -15.15 -0.72
N LYS A 439 -11.55 -14.68 0.05
CA LYS A 439 -12.71 -13.99 -0.51
C LYS A 439 -13.16 -12.75 0.26
N ASP A 440 -13.61 -11.70 -0.42
CA ASP A 440 -14.18 -10.49 0.20
C ASP A 440 -13.25 -9.81 1.22
N ASN A 441 -11.94 -9.93 1.06
CA ASN A 441 -10.98 -9.24 1.93
C ASN A 441 -10.68 -7.84 1.37
N LEU A 442 -10.56 -6.87 2.27
CA LEU A 442 -10.04 -5.54 1.97
C LEU A 442 -8.57 -5.47 2.41
N ILE A 443 -7.66 -5.33 1.46
CA ILE A 443 -6.20 -5.37 1.68
C ILE A 443 -5.59 -4.08 1.16
N THR A 444 -4.94 -3.31 2.03
CA THR A 444 -4.28 -2.06 1.60
C THR A 444 -3.14 -1.64 2.50
N GLN A 445 -2.21 -0.78 2.07
CA GLN A 445 -1.04 -0.36 2.88
C GLN A 445 -0.22 -1.58 3.34
N ILE A 446 0.26 -2.34 2.36
CA ILE A 446 1.12 -3.52 2.58
C ILE A 446 2.51 -3.27 2.02
N GLY A 447 3.50 -4.03 2.47
CA GLY A 447 4.89 -3.82 2.05
C GLY A 447 5.49 -2.51 2.57
N GLU A 448 5.02 -1.99 3.71
CA GLU A 448 5.45 -0.71 4.29
C GLU A 448 6.95 -0.68 4.63
N ASP A 449 7.53 -1.84 4.94
CA ASP A 449 8.97 -1.98 5.14
C ASP A 449 9.59 -2.89 4.05
N TYR A 450 8.88 -3.93 3.60
CA TYR A 450 9.36 -4.93 2.64
C TYR A 450 8.64 -4.78 1.30
N PRO A 451 9.09 -3.89 0.39
CA PRO A 451 8.33 -3.52 -0.79
C PRO A 451 8.16 -4.62 -1.84
N GLY A 452 9.00 -5.65 -1.88
CA GLY A 452 8.83 -6.78 -2.81
C GLY A 452 7.84 -7.83 -2.31
N THR A 453 6.71 -7.39 -1.74
CA THR A 453 5.64 -8.22 -1.18
C THR A 453 4.29 -7.90 -1.84
N ALA A 454 3.34 -8.83 -1.74
CA ALA A 454 2.04 -8.74 -2.40
C ALA A 454 0.87 -8.65 -1.42
N GLY A 455 -0.27 -8.13 -1.90
CA GLY A 455 -1.53 -8.17 -1.16
C GLY A 455 -1.96 -9.60 -0.86
N ILE A 456 -1.97 -10.45 -1.90
CA ILE A 456 -2.09 -11.91 -1.79
C ILE A 456 -0.92 -12.56 -2.51
N ASP A 457 -0.12 -13.35 -1.80
CA ASP A 457 0.99 -14.12 -2.37
C ASP A 457 0.71 -15.62 -2.23
N ALA A 458 0.33 -16.26 -3.33
CA ALA A 458 -0.01 -17.66 -3.40
C ALA A 458 1.10 -18.41 -4.16
N GLY A 459 1.82 -19.32 -3.49
CA GLY A 459 2.83 -20.15 -4.13
C GLY A 459 2.21 -21.34 -4.87
N PHE A 460 2.76 -22.53 -4.66
CA PHE A 460 2.21 -23.78 -5.13
C PHE A 460 0.88 -24.09 -4.42
N VAL A 461 -0.24 -23.86 -5.13
CA VAL A 461 -1.60 -24.11 -4.64
C VAL A 461 -2.46 -24.83 -5.68
N ASN A 462 -3.43 -25.61 -5.22
CA ASN A 462 -4.35 -26.34 -6.10
C ASN A 462 -5.80 -26.08 -5.71
N SER A 463 -6.70 -25.94 -6.69
CA SER A 463 -8.13 -25.72 -6.44
C SER A 463 -8.40 -24.53 -5.50
N THR A 464 -7.51 -23.52 -5.51
CA THR A 464 -7.62 -22.33 -4.66
C THR A 464 -8.45 -21.26 -5.35
N THR A 465 -9.33 -20.61 -4.60
CA THR A 465 -10.22 -19.55 -5.08
C THR A 465 -9.84 -18.22 -4.45
N ILE A 466 -9.49 -17.24 -5.27
CA ILE A 466 -9.23 -15.85 -4.88
C ILE A 466 -10.30 -14.98 -5.53
N ASP A 467 -11.33 -14.59 -4.77
CA ASP A 467 -12.60 -14.08 -5.31
C ASP A 467 -13.07 -12.80 -4.60
N HIS A 468 -13.53 -11.78 -5.33
CA HIS A 468 -14.15 -10.57 -4.75
C HIS A 468 -13.30 -9.83 -3.69
N ASN A 469 -11.96 -9.87 -3.76
CA ASN A 469 -11.11 -9.06 -2.88
C ASN A 469 -10.93 -7.65 -3.44
N ASP A 470 -10.78 -6.65 -2.57
CA ASP A 470 -10.39 -5.28 -2.93
C ASP A 470 -8.98 -5.01 -2.42
N ILE A 471 -8.03 -4.82 -3.34
CA ILE A 471 -6.60 -4.74 -3.06
C ILE A 471 -6.05 -3.42 -3.62
N SER A 472 -5.42 -2.62 -2.76
CA SER A 472 -4.84 -1.35 -3.19
C SER A 472 -3.62 -0.94 -2.39
N ASP A 473 -2.82 -0.01 -2.90
CA ASP A 473 -1.66 0.53 -2.18
C ASP A 473 -0.66 -0.56 -1.81
N ALA A 474 -0.07 -1.14 -2.85
CA ALA A 474 0.96 -2.16 -2.76
C ALA A 474 2.18 -1.78 -3.63
N PRO A 475 3.41 -1.85 -3.07
CA PRO A 475 4.64 -1.51 -3.79
C PRO A 475 4.95 -2.44 -4.96
N TRP A 476 4.45 -3.68 -4.91
CA TRP A 476 4.62 -4.70 -5.94
C TRP A 476 3.26 -5.29 -6.35
N ALA A 477 3.13 -6.62 -6.47
CA ALA A 477 1.94 -7.27 -7.02
C ALA A 477 0.69 -7.06 -6.14
N GLY A 478 -0.48 -6.91 -6.77
CA GLY A 478 -1.75 -7.04 -6.05
C GLY A 478 -1.99 -8.50 -5.64
N ILE A 479 -1.94 -9.39 -6.64
CA ILE A 479 -1.98 -10.86 -6.47
C ILE A 479 -0.78 -11.46 -7.19
N SER A 480 -0.01 -12.29 -6.49
CA SER A 480 1.03 -13.17 -7.05
C SER A 480 0.55 -14.61 -6.92
N LEU A 481 0.55 -15.39 -8.00
CA LEU A 481 0.10 -16.78 -8.04
C LEU A 481 1.11 -17.69 -8.72
N GLY A 482 1.48 -18.80 -8.07
CA GLY A 482 2.40 -19.79 -8.58
C GLY A 482 3.86 -19.54 -8.18
N TRP A 483 4.72 -20.54 -8.37
CA TRP A 483 6.13 -20.45 -8.00
C TRP A 483 7.02 -21.39 -8.82
N GLY A 484 8.33 -21.16 -8.85
CA GLY A 484 9.32 -22.11 -9.36
C GLY A 484 9.81 -21.89 -10.78
N TRP A 485 9.20 -20.98 -11.56
CA TRP A 485 9.64 -20.62 -12.92
C TRP A 485 9.76 -21.82 -13.89
N GLN A 486 8.79 -22.75 -13.87
CA GLN A 486 8.84 -23.97 -14.70
C GLN A 486 7.54 -24.22 -15.47
N SER A 487 7.67 -24.58 -16.76
CA SER A 487 6.54 -25.02 -17.59
C SER A 487 6.21 -26.52 -17.44
N ALA A 488 7.02 -27.25 -16.69
CA ALA A 488 6.80 -28.67 -16.39
C ALA A 488 5.62 -28.87 -15.42
N ALA A 489 5.01 -30.06 -15.45
CA ALA A 489 3.95 -30.42 -14.51
C ALA A 489 4.43 -30.30 -13.06
N ASN A 490 3.63 -29.64 -12.24
CA ASN A 490 3.89 -29.32 -10.84
C ASN A 490 2.59 -29.52 -10.01
N ALA A 491 2.61 -29.09 -8.75
CA ALA A 491 1.46 -29.21 -7.84
C ALA A 491 0.31 -28.23 -8.12
N GLU A 492 0.54 -27.19 -8.93
CA GLU A 492 -0.47 -26.18 -9.27
C GLU A 492 -1.57 -26.79 -10.14
N GLY A 493 -2.78 -26.23 -10.05
CA GLY A 493 -3.87 -26.61 -10.93
C GLY A 493 -5.24 -26.21 -10.41
N ASN A 494 -6.15 -25.95 -11.35
CA ASN A 494 -7.57 -25.66 -11.11
C ASN A 494 -7.82 -24.46 -10.18
N ASN A 495 -6.92 -23.49 -10.14
CA ASN A 495 -7.10 -22.27 -9.36
C ASN A 495 -8.07 -21.30 -10.06
N SER A 496 -8.72 -20.43 -9.29
CA SER A 496 -9.58 -19.38 -9.82
C SER A 496 -9.23 -18.04 -9.19
N VAL A 497 -8.98 -17.04 -10.02
CA VAL A 497 -8.78 -15.64 -9.60
C VAL A 497 -9.85 -14.80 -10.28
N SER A 498 -10.91 -14.45 -9.56
CA SER A 498 -12.11 -13.87 -10.16
C SER A 498 -12.67 -12.66 -9.42
N TYR A 499 -13.21 -11.70 -10.17
CA TYR A 499 -13.93 -10.53 -9.63
C TYR A 499 -13.17 -9.76 -8.54
N ASN A 500 -11.84 -9.80 -8.53
CA ASN A 500 -11.05 -8.97 -7.65
C ASN A 500 -10.99 -7.54 -8.23
N ARG A 501 -11.05 -6.55 -7.35
CA ARG A 501 -10.77 -5.15 -7.68
C ARG A 501 -9.38 -4.82 -7.19
N ILE A 502 -8.48 -4.45 -8.11
CA ILE A 502 -7.07 -4.23 -7.81
C ILE A 502 -6.68 -2.88 -8.38
N GLY A 503 -6.15 -1.97 -7.55
CA GLY A 503 -5.57 -0.76 -8.10
C GLY A 503 -4.69 0.06 -7.17
N ASN A 504 -3.91 0.97 -7.76
CA ASN A 504 -2.78 1.59 -7.08
C ASN A 504 -1.78 0.56 -6.53
N VAL A 505 -1.47 -0.44 -7.35
CA VAL A 505 -0.43 -1.44 -7.07
C VAL A 505 0.69 -1.27 -8.09
N MET A 506 1.85 -1.89 -7.85
CA MET A 506 3.09 -1.54 -8.56
C MET A 506 3.45 -0.06 -8.39
N ASN A 507 3.12 0.53 -7.24
CA ASN A 507 3.35 1.95 -6.96
C ASN A 507 4.80 2.27 -6.52
N ARG A 508 5.68 1.26 -6.46
CA ARG A 508 7.11 1.47 -6.14
C ARG A 508 8.06 0.65 -7.01
N LEU A 509 7.89 -0.66 -7.04
CA LEU A 509 8.80 -1.58 -7.73
C LEU A 509 8.38 -1.83 -9.20
N CYS A 510 9.06 -2.74 -9.86
CA CYS A 510 8.88 -3.10 -11.27
C CYS A 510 8.82 -4.64 -11.44
N ASP A 511 8.68 -5.11 -12.68
CA ASP A 511 8.71 -6.54 -13.06
C ASP A 511 7.56 -7.38 -12.50
N SER A 512 6.36 -6.83 -12.54
CA SER A 512 5.14 -7.50 -12.08
C SER A 512 3.89 -6.75 -12.57
N GLY A 513 2.73 -7.08 -12.03
CA GLY A 513 1.47 -6.47 -12.42
C GLY A 513 0.39 -6.50 -11.35
N GLY A 514 -0.82 -6.07 -11.73
CA GLY A 514 -1.98 -6.17 -10.85
C GLY A 514 -2.23 -7.61 -10.42
N ILE A 515 -2.20 -8.53 -11.40
CA ILE A 515 -2.11 -9.98 -11.16
C ILE A 515 -0.87 -10.49 -11.88
N TYR A 516 0.02 -11.12 -11.11
CA TYR A 516 1.26 -11.75 -11.55
C TYR A 516 1.14 -13.27 -11.40
N HIS A 517 1.68 -14.03 -12.36
CA HIS A 517 1.59 -15.48 -12.38
C HIS A 517 2.92 -16.16 -12.76
N LEU A 518 3.23 -17.30 -12.16
CA LEU A 518 4.39 -18.15 -12.46
C LEU A 518 4.00 -19.60 -12.73
N SER A 519 4.83 -20.29 -13.51
CA SER A 519 4.79 -21.75 -13.67
C SER A 519 3.54 -22.35 -14.31
N ASN A 520 3.59 -23.64 -14.61
CA ASN A 520 2.50 -24.34 -15.28
C ASN A 520 1.31 -24.58 -14.32
N ASP A 521 0.13 -24.02 -14.62
CA ASP A 521 -1.04 -24.07 -13.75
C ASP A 521 -2.30 -24.58 -14.51
N PRO A 522 -2.42 -25.91 -14.70
CA PRO A 522 -3.42 -26.50 -15.58
C PRO A 522 -4.85 -26.31 -15.08
N GLY A 523 -5.72 -25.81 -15.96
CA GLY A 523 -7.13 -25.60 -15.67
C GLY A 523 -7.43 -24.31 -14.89
N THR A 524 -6.41 -23.51 -14.59
CA THR A 524 -6.58 -22.24 -13.89
C THR A 524 -7.23 -21.18 -14.76
N VAL A 525 -8.09 -20.38 -14.12
CA VAL A 525 -8.84 -19.31 -14.77
C VAL A 525 -8.70 -18.00 -13.99
N ILE A 526 -8.15 -16.98 -14.65
CA ILE A 526 -8.14 -15.58 -14.18
C ILE A 526 -9.24 -14.85 -14.93
N ASN A 527 -10.38 -14.61 -14.27
CA ASN A 527 -11.59 -14.15 -14.95
C ASN A 527 -12.36 -13.00 -14.30
N GLY A 528 -12.73 -12.00 -15.10
CA GLY A 528 -13.67 -10.99 -14.65
C GLY A 528 -13.13 -10.06 -13.56
N ASN A 529 -11.80 -9.90 -13.47
CA ASN A 529 -11.19 -8.96 -12.52
C ASN A 529 -11.21 -7.54 -13.08
N TYR A 530 -11.30 -6.54 -12.20
CA TYR A 530 -11.11 -5.13 -12.53
C TYR A 530 -9.76 -4.65 -11.99
N ILE A 531 -8.83 -4.41 -12.90
CA ILE A 531 -7.47 -3.99 -12.60
C ILE A 531 -7.31 -2.55 -13.08
N HIS A 532 -6.93 -1.63 -12.20
CA HIS A 532 -6.78 -0.24 -12.55
C HIS A 532 -5.64 0.47 -11.84
N ASP A 533 -5.19 1.60 -12.38
CA ASP A 533 -4.14 2.43 -11.76
C ASP A 533 -2.86 1.60 -11.45
N VAL A 534 -2.42 0.78 -12.41
CA VAL A 534 -1.17 0.01 -12.35
C VAL A 534 -0.13 0.73 -13.19
N LEU A 535 0.42 1.80 -12.62
CA LEU A 535 1.25 2.76 -13.33
C LEU A 535 2.67 2.71 -12.77
N ARG A 536 3.64 2.65 -13.67
CA ARG A 536 5.05 2.70 -13.31
C ARG A 536 5.38 4.03 -12.67
N THR A 537 5.83 4.01 -11.41
CA THR A 537 6.25 5.23 -10.74
C THR A 537 7.66 5.61 -11.14
N PRO A 538 8.05 6.87 -10.91
CA PRO A 538 9.40 7.30 -11.19
C PRO A 538 10.44 6.48 -10.44
N ALA A 539 10.16 5.88 -9.27
CA ALA A 539 11.12 5.09 -8.50
C ALA A 539 11.40 3.70 -9.11
N ALA A 540 10.45 3.15 -9.86
CA ALA A 540 10.52 1.80 -10.42
C ALA A 540 11.66 1.62 -11.44
N CYS A 541 12.17 0.39 -11.55
CA CYS A 541 13.16 0.03 -12.56
C CYS A 541 12.57 -0.03 -13.98
N ALA A 542 13.43 -0.33 -14.96
CA ALA A 542 13.03 -0.40 -16.38
C ALA A 542 12.20 -1.64 -16.76
N SER A 543 12.11 -2.66 -15.91
CA SER A 543 11.32 -3.88 -16.18
C SER A 543 9.83 -3.60 -16.41
N ALA A 544 9.13 -4.56 -16.99
CA ALA A 544 7.73 -4.43 -17.37
C ALA A 544 6.81 -4.22 -16.15
N VAL A 545 5.81 -3.34 -16.29
CA VAL A 545 4.71 -3.14 -15.33
C VAL A 545 3.40 -3.20 -16.12
N HIS A 546 2.54 -4.19 -15.84
CA HIS A 546 1.34 -4.45 -16.64
C HIS A 546 0.12 -4.74 -15.78
N GLY A 547 -1.09 -4.58 -16.31
CA GLY A 547 -2.29 -4.98 -15.58
C GLY A 547 -2.30 -6.49 -15.28
N LEU A 548 -2.04 -7.32 -16.28
CA LEU A 548 -1.81 -8.76 -16.12
C LEU A 548 -0.39 -9.13 -16.56
N TYR A 549 0.30 -9.94 -15.77
CA TYR A 549 1.65 -10.41 -16.07
C TYR A 549 1.72 -11.93 -15.84
N THR A 550 1.84 -12.70 -16.92
CA THR A 550 2.22 -14.11 -16.84
C THR A 550 3.71 -14.23 -17.11
N ASP A 551 4.45 -14.71 -16.13
CA ASP A 551 5.91 -14.82 -16.14
C ASP A 551 6.36 -16.27 -16.36
N GLU A 552 7.67 -16.52 -16.28
CA GLU A 552 8.32 -17.74 -16.72
C GLU A 552 7.59 -19.02 -16.29
N GLY A 553 7.36 -19.89 -17.28
CA GLY A 553 6.71 -21.18 -17.07
C GLY A 553 5.18 -21.12 -17.10
N SER A 554 4.55 -19.94 -17.04
CA SER A 554 3.08 -19.76 -17.13
C SER A 554 2.49 -20.55 -18.30
N ASN A 555 1.61 -21.52 -18.02
CA ASN A 555 1.12 -22.47 -19.03
C ASN A 555 -0.19 -23.15 -18.60
N ASN A 556 -0.94 -23.69 -19.59
CA ASN A 556 -2.18 -24.45 -19.42
C ASN A 556 -3.33 -23.73 -18.68
N MET A 557 -3.41 -22.41 -18.84
CA MET A 557 -4.34 -21.53 -18.12
C MET A 557 -5.14 -20.62 -19.06
N THR A 558 -6.19 -19.99 -18.53
CA THR A 558 -7.03 -19.03 -19.25
C THR A 558 -7.12 -17.69 -18.51
N LEU A 559 -6.86 -16.59 -19.21
CA LEU A 559 -7.09 -15.23 -18.73
C LEU A 559 -8.22 -14.63 -19.56
N SER A 560 -9.40 -14.39 -18.95
CA SER A 560 -10.57 -13.98 -19.70
C SER A 560 -11.46 -12.93 -19.06
N ASN A 561 -12.14 -12.11 -19.86
CA ASN A 561 -13.14 -11.15 -19.41
C ASN A 561 -12.66 -10.13 -18.36
N ASN A 562 -11.34 -9.90 -18.23
CA ASN A 562 -10.80 -8.92 -17.29
C ASN A 562 -10.86 -7.51 -17.88
N VAL A 563 -11.11 -6.51 -17.03
CA VAL A 563 -11.06 -5.09 -17.39
C VAL A 563 -9.78 -4.47 -16.84
N LEU A 564 -8.91 -3.97 -17.72
CA LEU A 564 -7.65 -3.32 -17.37
C LEU A 564 -7.68 -1.84 -17.78
N SER A 565 -7.75 -0.93 -16.81
CA SER A 565 -7.94 0.50 -17.07
C SER A 565 -6.85 1.33 -16.42
N GLN A 566 -6.24 2.28 -17.13
CA GLN A 566 -5.13 3.08 -16.58
C GLN A 566 -3.95 2.20 -16.10
N THR A 567 -3.44 1.36 -16.99
CA THR A 567 -2.28 0.49 -16.74
C THR A 567 -1.13 0.87 -17.69
N ASP A 568 0.13 0.82 -17.22
CA ASP A 568 1.32 1.13 -18.04
C ASP A 568 1.38 0.19 -19.26
N GLY A 569 1.35 -1.12 -19.00
CA GLY A 569 1.14 -2.15 -20.00
C GLY A 569 -0.18 -2.91 -19.82
N PHE A 570 -0.69 -3.53 -20.89
CA PHE A 570 -1.96 -4.26 -20.85
C PHE A 570 -1.78 -5.69 -20.32
N ILE A 571 -1.20 -6.60 -21.12
CA ILE A 571 -0.88 -7.97 -20.72
C ILE A 571 0.57 -8.26 -21.13
N ASN A 572 1.40 -8.70 -20.17
CA ASN A 572 2.75 -9.19 -20.44
C ASN A 572 2.80 -10.71 -20.38
N GLN A 573 3.48 -11.34 -21.35
CA GLN A 573 3.72 -12.78 -21.40
C GLN A 573 5.23 -13.00 -21.52
N ASN A 574 5.90 -13.21 -20.39
CA ASN A 574 7.35 -13.41 -20.33
C ASN A 574 7.67 -14.90 -20.16
N ALA A 575 8.40 -15.48 -21.12
CA ALA A 575 8.85 -16.88 -21.05
C ALA A 575 7.76 -17.91 -20.71
N ASN A 576 6.52 -17.66 -21.15
CA ASN A 576 5.40 -18.59 -20.99
C ASN A 576 5.63 -19.93 -21.71
N GLY A 577 4.90 -20.96 -21.28
CA GLY A 577 4.63 -22.13 -22.11
C GLY A 577 3.69 -21.81 -23.29
N SER A 578 3.38 -22.84 -24.09
CA SER A 578 2.65 -22.65 -25.35
C SER A 578 1.12 -22.54 -25.21
N ASN A 579 0.56 -22.80 -24.03
CA ASN A 579 -0.89 -22.95 -23.84
C ASN A 579 -1.46 -21.96 -22.82
N VAL A 580 -1.36 -20.66 -23.10
CA VAL A 580 -2.05 -19.60 -22.35
C VAL A 580 -3.15 -19.01 -23.23
N THR A 581 -4.41 -19.14 -22.81
CA THR A 581 -5.56 -18.62 -23.57
C THR A 581 -5.93 -17.24 -23.09
N LEU A 582 -5.87 -16.24 -23.97
CA LEU A 582 -6.33 -14.87 -23.69
C LEU A 582 -7.65 -14.62 -24.45
N THR A 583 -8.72 -14.23 -23.77
CA THR A 583 -10.02 -13.99 -24.44
C THR A 583 -10.82 -12.89 -23.75
N ASN A 584 -11.34 -11.93 -24.51
CA ASN A 584 -12.24 -10.87 -24.00
C ASN A 584 -11.66 -10.00 -22.86
N ASN A 585 -10.35 -9.86 -22.75
CA ASN A 585 -9.77 -8.86 -21.85
C ASN A 585 -9.90 -7.48 -22.52
N THR A 586 -10.43 -6.48 -21.82
CA THR A 586 -10.78 -5.18 -22.38
C THR A 586 -10.27 -4.03 -21.53
N THR A 587 -10.33 -2.80 -22.05
CA THR A 587 -9.99 -1.58 -21.29
C THR A 587 -11.19 -0.93 -20.59
N SER A 588 -12.39 -1.47 -20.83
CA SER A 588 -13.66 -1.02 -20.25
C SER A 588 -14.67 -2.17 -20.22
N GLY A 589 -15.62 -2.14 -19.27
CA GLY A 589 -16.63 -3.18 -19.14
C GLY A 589 -17.45 -3.04 -17.86
N ASP A 590 -18.56 -2.34 -17.93
CA ASP A 590 -19.31 -1.89 -16.74
C ASP A 590 -19.84 -3.03 -15.87
N SER A 591 -20.28 -4.12 -16.49
CA SER A 591 -20.76 -5.30 -15.76
C SER A 591 -19.65 -5.94 -14.92
N VAL A 592 -18.42 -5.97 -15.43
CA VAL A 592 -17.26 -6.50 -14.72
C VAL A 592 -16.82 -5.53 -13.63
N ILE A 593 -16.72 -4.24 -13.95
CA ILE A 593 -16.35 -3.20 -12.99
C ILE A 593 -17.28 -3.21 -11.77
N LYS A 594 -18.60 -3.26 -11.98
CA LYS A 594 -19.60 -3.27 -10.89
C LYS A 594 -19.61 -4.55 -10.06
N ALA A 595 -19.28 -5.68 -10.69
CA ALA A 595 -19.24 -6.97 -10.02
C ALA A 595 -17.93 -7.20 -9.25
N SER A 596 -16.86 -6.45 -9.57
CA SER A 596 -15.54 -6.65 -8.98
C SER A 596 -15.41 -5.98 -7.61
N GLY A 597 -14.57 -6.55 -6.76
CA GLY A 597 -14.31 -6.09 -5.39
C GLY A 597 -15.29 -6.68 -4.40
N LEU A 598 -15.44 -6.04 -3.25
CA LEU A 598 -16.25 -6.56 -2.14
C LEU A 598 -17.73 -6.72 -2.52
N GLU A 599 -18.28 -7.90 -2.25
CA GLU A 599 -19.72 -8.12 -2.33
C GLU A 599 -20.46 -7.23 -1.30
N SER A 600 -21.75 -6.96 -1.53
CA SER A 600 -22.53 -6.02 -0.71
C SER A 600 -22.52 -6.31 0.79
N ALA A 601 -22.34 -7.57 1.18
CA ALA A 601 -22.21 -7.98 2.57
C ALA A 601 -20.93 -7.43 3.24
N TYR A 602 -19.87 -7.16 2.48
CA TYR A 602 -18.55 -6.81 3.01
C TYR A 602 -18.10 -5.39 2.68
N GLN A 603 -18.87 -4.64 1.89
CA GLN A 603 -18.57 -3.23 1.57
C GLN A 603 -18.39 -2.35 2.82
N GLY A 604 -19.01 -2.71 3.96
CA GLY A 604 -18.80 -2.03 5.25
C GLY A 604 -17.35 -2.08 5.77
N LEU A 605 -16.46 -2.91 5.22
CA LEU A 605 -15.03 -2.92 5.56
C LEU A 605 -14.35 -1.59 5.17
N ALA A 606 -14.69 -1.01 4.01
CA ALA A 606 -14.09 0.24 3.55
C ALA A 606 -14.38 1.41 4.49
N ALA A 607 -15.53 1.40 5.16
CA ALA A 607 -15.90 2.41 6.16
C ALA A 607 -14.96 2.42 7.38
N LYS A 608 -14.25 1.31 7.67
CA LYS A 608 -13.28 1.24 8.78
C LYS A 608 -11.99 2.02 8.50
N LEU A 609 -11.64 2.22 7.23
CA LEU A 609 -10.44 2.95 6.80
C LEU A 609 -10.76 4.36 6.27
N ASN A 610 -11.98 4.59 5.78
CA ASN A 610 -12.38 5.85 5.17
C ASN A 610 -12.59 6.96 6.22
N LEU A 611 -11.66 7.92 6.28
CA LEU A 611 -11.75 9.10 7.15
C LEU A 611 -12.95 10.00 6.83
N ALA A 612 -13.44 9.97 5.58
CA ALA A 612 -14.59 10.76 5.13
C ALA A 612 -15.94 10.10 5.49
N TYR A 613 -15.95 8.80 5.85
CA TYR A 613 -17.18 8.06 6.09
C TYR A 613 -18.08 8.71 7.14
N ASN A 614 -19.35 8.95 6.75
CA ASN A 614 -20.38 9.61 7.56
C ASN A 614 -19.95 10.97 8.17
N LYS A 615 -18.95 11.61 7.59
CA LYS A 615 -18.52 12.94 8.02
C LYS A 615 -19.44 14.03 7.48
N PRO A 616 -19.49 15.19 8.16
CA PRO A 616 -20.23 16.34 7.64
C PRO A 616 -19.76 16.70 6.23
N ALA A 617 -20.69 16.63 5.27
CA ALA A 617 -20.45 17.00 3.88
C ALA A 617 -21.35 18.16 3.47
N SER A 618 -20.83 19.00 2.58
CA SER A 618 -21.52 20.15 2.01
C SER A 618 -21.24 20.23 0.51
N ALA A 619 -22.02 21.03 -0.20
CA ALA A 619 -21.87 21.18 -1.64
C ALA A 619 -22.33 22.58 -2.09
N SER A 620 -21.91 22.97 -3.28
CA SER A 620 -22.35 24.21 -3.94
C SER A 620 -23.87 24.28 -4.11
N SER A 621 -24.49 23.15 -4.46
CA SER A 621 -25.93 22.99 -4.56
C SER A 621 -26.32 21.51 -4.44
N VAL A 622 -27.62 21.24 -4.32
CA VAL A 622 -28.18 19.89 -4.21
C VAL A 622 -29.39 19.80 -5.15
N TYR A 623 -29.39 18.81 -6.05
CA TYR A 623 -30.47 18.61 -7.03
C TYR A 623 -31.84 18.36 -6.36
N GLY A 624 -31.87 17.55 -5.30
CA GLY A 624 -33.07 17.27 -4.52
C GLY A 624 -32.77 16.50 -3.24
N SER A 625 -33.82 16.19 -2.46
CA SER A 625 -33.69 15.55 -1.14
C SER A 625 -33.04 14.16 -1.17
N ASN A 626 -32.99 13.51 -2.34
CA ASN A 626 -32.43 12.16 -2.50
C ASN A 626 -30.94 12.16 -2.86
N THR A 627 -30.35 13.31 -3.20
CA THR A 627 -28.93 13.44 -3.58
C THR A 627 -28.18 14.48 -2.73
N PRO A 628 -28.38 14.55 -1.40
CA PRO A 628 -27.68 15.52 -0.55
C PRO A 628 -26.17 15.20 -0.51
N ALA A 629 -25.35 16.17 -0.10
CA ALA A 629 -23.90 16.01 -0.05
C ALA A 629 -23.44 14.81 0.81
N SER A 630 -24.18 14.45 1.85
CA SER A 630 -23.88 13.29 2.70
C SER A 630 -23.92 11.95 1.98
N LYS A 631 -24.58 11.88 0.81
CA LYS A 631 -24.67 10.66 -0.01
C LYS A 631 -23.41 10.32 -0.80
N ALA A 632 -22.40 11.19 -0.78
CA ALA A 632 -21.10 10.89 -1.38
C ALA A 632 -20.07 10.41 -0.34
N VAL A 633 -20.47 10.16 0.91
CA VAL A 633 -19.59 9.67 1.99
C VAL A 633 -20.28 8.62 2.86
N ASP A 634 -21.29 7.95 2.33
CA ASP A 634 -22.04 6.92 3.05
C ASP A 634 -21.66 5.49 2.62
N ASN A 635 -20.70 5.35 1.70
CA ASN A 635 -20.18 4.08 1.20
C ASN A 635 -21.30 3.22 0.56
N ASP A 636 -22.31 3.88 -0.03
CA ASP A 636 -23.44 3.24 -0.72
C ASP A 636 -23.36 3.51 -2.23
N GLY A 637 -22.90 2.50 -2.97
CA GLY A 637 -22.77 2.52 -4.42
C GLY A 637 -24.08 2.75 -5.20
N THR A 638 -25.24 2.71 -4.54
CA THR A 638 -26.56 2.94 -5.15
C THR A 638 -27.06 4.37 -4.99
N THR A 639 -26.37 5.19 -4.21
CA THR A 639 -26.73 6.60 -3.99
C THR A 639 -25.61 7.53 -4.43
N GLY A 640 -25.76 8.82 -4.17
CA GLY A 640 -24.73 9.80 -4.50
C GLY A 640 -25.20 11.24 -4.36
N TRP A 641 -24.25 12.15 -4.36
CA TRP A 641 -24.52 13.59 -4.44
C TRP A 641 -24.63 14.06 -5.89
N SER A 642 -25.52 15.03 -6.13
CA SER A 642 -25.64 15.71 -7.42
C SER A 642 -26.05 17.18 -7.24
N PRO A 643 -25.47 18.14 -7.99
CA PRO A 643 -25.82 19.55 -7.94
C PRO A 643 -27.10 19.85 -8.75
N THR A 644 -27.67 21.03 -8.56
CA THR A 644 -28.76 21.51 -9.44
C THR A 644 -28.27 21.67 -10.88
N GLY A 645 -29.14 21.47 -11.87
CA GLY A 645 -28.77 21.62 -13.29
C GLY A 645 -28.33 23.03 -13.71
N SER A 646 -28.56 24.04 -12.86
CA SER A 646 -28.13 25.44 -13.05
C SER A 646 -26.75 25.74 -12.45
N ASP A 647 -26.14 24.81 -11.72
CA ASP A 647 -24.86 25.02 -11.05
C ASP A 647 -23.68 24.78 -12.00
N THR A 648 -23.15 25.86 -12.58
CA THR A 648 -22.02 25.82 -13.50
C THR A 648 -20.65 25.89 -12.80
N SER A 649 -20.62 25.75 -11.47
CA SER A 649 -19.37 25.74 -10.68
C SER A 649 -19.48 24.73 -9.55
N ALA A 650 -20.04 23.56 -9.89
CA ALA A 650 -20.40 22.53 -8.95
C ALA A 650 -19.19 22.00 -8.18
N TRP A 651 -19.32 21.92 -6.85
CA TRP A 651 -18.36 21.27 -5.98
C TRP A 651 -19.04 20.55 -4.82
N TRP A 652 -18.40 19.50 -4.36
CA TRP A 652 -18.73 18.75 -3.15
C TRP A 652 -17.54 18.77 -2.20
N GLN A 653 -17.78 18.79 -0.89
CA GLN A 653 -16.74 18.89 0.13
C GLN A 653 -17.11 18.11 1.39
N VAL A 654 -16.10 17.53 2.03
CA VAL A 654 -16.19 16.89 3.35
C VAL A 654 -15.28 17.56 4.37
N ASP A 655 -15.77 17.68 5.61
CA ASP A 655 -15.00 18.04 6.80
C ASP A 655 -14.61 16.78 7.57
N LEU A 656 -13.33 16.43 7.59
CA LEU A 656 -12.83 15.24 8.29
C LEU A 656 -12.89 15.37 9.83
N GLY A 657 -13.24 16.56 10.33
CA GLY A 657 -13.38 16.92 11.74
C GLY A 657 -12.09 17.44 12.37
N GLN A 658 -10.95 17.02 11.83
CA GLN A 658 -9.60 17.46 12.20
C GLN A 658 -8.66 17.30 11.00
N ALA A 659 -7.46 17.87 11.10
CA ALA A 659 -6.46 17.71 10.05
C ALA A 659 -5.78 16.33 10.15
N TYR A 660 -5.67 15.65 9.01
CA TYR A 660 -4.94 14.39 8.89
C TYR A 660 -3.87 14.52 7.81
N GLN A 661 -2.74 13.85 7.98
CA GLN A 661 -1.88 13.51 6.84
C GLN A 661 -2.65 12.50 6.00
N LEU A 662 -3.01 12.89 4.77
CA LEU A 662 -3.81 12.08 3.87
C LEU A 662 -2.86 11.30 2.96
N GLY A 663 -3.13 10.02 2.74
CA GLY A 663 -2.26 9.13 1.95
C GLY A 663 -2.83 8.83 0.57
N GLN A 664 -4.12 8.53 0.50
CA GLN A 664 -4.79 8.14 -0.73
C GLN A 664 -6.25 8.59 -0.70
N PHE A 665 -6.79 8.92 -1.87
CA PHE A 665 -8.24 9.06 -2.06
C PHE A 665 -8.77 8.06 -3.09
N SER A 666 -10.07 7.80 -3.00
CA SER A 666 -10.85 7.08 -3.99
C SER A 666 -12.13 7.89 -4.28
N LEU A 667 -12.47 8.02 -5.56
CA LEU A 667 -13.71 8.62 -6.03
C LEU A 667 -14.45 7.65 -6.93
N THR A 668 -15.62 7.22 -6.48
CA THR A 668 -16.52 6.35 -7.27
C THR A 668 -17.47 7.20 -8.09
N THR A 669 -17.41 7.01 -9.41
CA THR A 669 -18.27 7.71 -10.36
C THR A 669 -19.69 7.13 -10.36
N ARG A 670 -20.61 7.83 -11.03
CA ARG A 670 -22.02 7.44 -11.15
C ARG A 670 -22.19 5.98 -11.59
N GLN A 671 -23.00 5.23 -10.86
CA GLN A 671 -23.18 3.78 -11.04
C GLN A 671 -24.49 3.41 -11.78
N ASP A 672 -25.52 4.25 -11.71
CA ASP A 672 -26.86 3.96 -12.22
C ASP A 672 -27.06 4.31 -13.70
N LEU A 673 -26.35 5.33 -14.19
CA LEU A 673 -26.51 5.88 -15.54
C LEU A 673 -25.19 6.32 -16.14
N ASP A 674 -24.93 5.89 -17.39
CA ASP A 674 -23.80 6.40 -18.15
C ASP A 674 -24.03 7.85 -18.60
N GLN A 675 -23.51 8.78 -17.82
CA GLN A 675 -23.54 10.21 -18.10
C GLN A 675 -22.11 10.77 -18.10
N SER A 676 -21.47 10.72 -19.26
CA SER A 676 -20.05 11.10 -19.46
C SER A 676 -19.66 12.46 -18.85
N SER A 677 -20.53 13.46 -18.92
CA SER A 677 -20.28 14.80 -18.37
C SER A 677 -20.01 14.84 -16.86
N THR A 678 -20.41 13.79 -16.12
CA THR A 678 -20.20 13.68 -14.67
C THR A 678 -18.87 13.03 -14.29
N ARG A 679 -18.16 12.42 -15.24
CA ARG A 679 -17.05 11.48 -14.96
C ARG A 679 -15.70 11.98 -15.48
N GLY A 680 -15.57 13.29 -15.68
CA GLY A 680 -14.33 13.95 -16.09
C GLY A 680 -14.35 15.44 -15.77
N ASN A 681 -13.24 16.12 -16.05
CA ASN A 681 -13.03 17.55 -15.81
C ASN A 681 -13.29 17.99 -14.37
N PHE A 682 -12.63 17.35 -13.42
CA PHE A 682 -12.69 17.74 -12.01
C PHE A 682 -11.32 17.67 -11.33
N GLU A 683 -11.23 18.33 -10.17
CA GLU A 683 -10.08 18.27 -9.28
C GLU A 683 -10.50 17.77 -7.90
N VAL A 684 -9.62 16.98 -7.29
CA VAL A 684 -9.62 16.69 -5.86
C VAL A 684 -8.67 17.66 -5.19
N ARG A 685 -9.19 18.44 -4.25
CA ARG A 685 -8.52 19.56 -3.59
C ARG A 685 -8.50 19.32 -2.08
N VAL A 686 -7.44 19.74 -1.42
CA VAL A 686 -7.31 19.66 0.04
C VAL A 686 -7.01 21.03 0.63
N SER A 687 -7.54 21.31 1.82
CA SER A 687 -7.33 22.59 2.51
C SER A 687 -7.52 22.48 4.03
N ASN A 688 -6.97 23.44 4.76
CA ASN A 688 -7.30 23.72 6.17
C ASN A 688 -8.26 24.91 6.32
N ASP A 689 -8.62 25.56 5.21
CA ASP A 689 -9.61 26.62 5.13
C ASP A 689 -10.92 26.06 4.55
N PRO A 690 -12.04 26.07 5.29
CA PRO A 690 -13.32 25.55 4.81
C PRO A 690 -13.87 26.30 3.58
N SER A 691 -13.43 27.53 3.32
CA SER A 691 -13.83 28.27 2.12
C SER A 691 -13.08 27.81 0.86
N PHE A 692 -11.92 27.15 1.03
CA PHE A 692 -10.94 26.85 -0.02
C PHE A 692 -10.46 28.12 -0.76
N ALA A 693 -10.23 29.23 -0.04
CA ALA A 693 -9.54 30.38 -0.63
C ALA A 693 -8.10 30.03 -1.01
N THR A 694 -7.47 29.15 -0.23
CA THR A 694 -6.19 28.49 -0.55
C THR A 694 -6.36 26.98 -0.50
N TYR A 695 -5.80 26.27 -1.48
CA TYR A 695 -5.87 24.80 -1.54
C TYR A 695 -4.73 24.20 -2.37
N THR A 696 -4.48 22.92 -2.15
CA THR A 696 -3.59 22.08 -2.93
C THR A 696 -4.41 21.12 -3.79
N VAL A 697 -4.02 20.90 -5.05
CA VAL A 697 -4.70 19.96 -5.95
C VAL A 697 -4.02 18.60 -5.83
N VAL A 698 -4.66 17.63 -5.20
CA VAL A 698 -4.07 16.29 -4.98
C VAL A 698 -4.47 15.30 -6.05
N GLY A 699 -5.54 15.58 -6.79
CA GLY A 699 -5.97 14.78 -7.94
C GLY A 699 -6.60 15.66 -9.02
N ARG A 700 -6.44 15.29 -10.28
CA ARG A 700 -7.04 16.01 -11.41
C ARG A 700 -7.37 15.04 -12.54
N GLN A 701 -8.64 15.03 -12.92
CA GLN A 701 -9.17 14.19 -13.97
C GLN A 701 -9.62 15.05 -15.15
N THR A 702 -8.91 14.97 -16.28
CA THR A 702 -9.20 15.74 -17.49
C THR A 702 -9.89 14.91 -18.57
N SER A 703 -9.61 13.61 -18.64
CA SER A 703 -10.33 12.68 -19.51
C SER A 703 -11.62 12.18 -18.85
N THR A 704 -12.56 11.68 -19.64
CA THR A 704 -13.73 10.99 -19.10
C THR A 704 -13.30 9.60 -18.64
N LEU A 705 -13.50 9.29 -17.36
CA LEU A 705 -13.29 7.95 -16.79
C LEU A 705 -14.18 6.90 -17.48
N PRO A 706 -14.01 5.60 -17.23
CA PRO A 706 -15.02 4.59 -17.63
C PRO A 706 -16.33 4.75 -16.85
N PHE A 707 -17.45 4.24 -17.39
CA PHE A 707 -18.72 4.20 -16.64
C PHE A 707 -18.56 3.26 -15.44
N ALA A 708 -19.19 3.62 -14.32
CA ALA A 708 -19.08 2.91 -13.05
C ALA A 708 -17.65 2.79 -12.48
N ALA A 709 -16.69 3.56 -12.99
CA ALA A 709 -15.30 3.52 -12.55
C ALA A 709 -15.11 4.10 -11.14
N THR A 710 -13.98 3.71 -10.55
CA THR A 710 -13.41 4.34 -9.37
C THR A 710 -12.03 4.89 -9.73
N LEU A 711 -11.81 6.17 -9.46
CA LEU A 711 -10.50 6.82 -9.58
C LEU A 711 -9.80 6.73 -8.23
N THR A 712 -8.60 6.16 -8.19
CA THR A 712 -7.74 6.19 -7.00
C THR A 712 -6.58 7.15 -7.26
N GLY A 713 -6.10 7.82 -6.22
CA GLY A 713 -4.92 8.66 -6.35
C GLY A 713 -4.18 8.83 -5.04
N ASP A 714 -2.86 8.78 -5.13
CA ASP A 714 -1.97 9.05 -4.01
C ASP A 714 -1.92 10.55 -3.69
N ILE A 715 -1.86 10.84 -2.40
CA ILE A 715 -1.77 12.18 -1.84
C ILE A 715 -0.36 12.35 -1.27
N ASN A 716 0.56 12.77 -2.13
CA ASN A 716 1.98 12.88 -1.79
C ASN A 716 2.35 14.25 -1.19
N VAL A 717 1.75 14.61 -0.05
CA VAL A 717 2.01 15.89 0.65
C VAL A 717 2.10 15.71 2.19
N ARG A 718 3.15 16.23 2.85
CA ARG A 718 3.40 16.19 4.33
C ARG A 718 2.36 16.96 5.13
N GLN A 719 1.77 17.98 4.52
CA GLN A 719 0.85 18.87 5.21
C GLN A 719 -0.42 18.10 5.60
N ALA A 720 -0.83 18.23 6.87
CA ALA A 720 -2.12 17.72 7.30
C ALA A 720 -3.25 18.61 6.78
N PHE A 721 -4.31 17.99 6.28
CA PHE A 721 -5.50 18.67 5.76
C PHE A 721 -6.76 18.20 6.45
N ARG A 722 -7.65 19.16 6.76
CA ARG A 722 -8.95 18.90 7.38
C ARG A 722 -10.09 18.73 6.37
N TYR A 723 -10.02 19.45 5.26
CA TYR A 723 -11.10 19.47 4.27
C TYR A 723 -10.63 18.87 2.96
N VAL A 724 -11.53 18.10 2.32
CA VAL A 724 -11.36 17.60 0.95
C VAL A 724 -12.52 18.11 0.11
N ARG A 725 -12.25 18.64 -1.08
CA ARG A 725 -13.25 19.13 -2.03
C ARG A 725 -13.02 18.52 -3.39
N VAL A 726 -14.08 18.01 -4.00
CA VAL A 726 -14.11 17.62 -5.41
C VAL A 726 -14.86 18.68 -6.19
N ALA A 727 -14.21 19.30 -7.18
CA ALA A 727 -14.78 20.45 -7.89
C ALA A 727 -14.67 20.28 -9.40
N LYS A 728 -15.77 20.55 -10.12
CA LYS A 728 -15.76 20.63 -11.58
C LYS A 728 -14.91 21.79 -12.06
N THR A 729 -14.23 21.58 -13.18
CA THR A 729 -13.39 22.59 -13.85
C THR A 729 -13.97 23.08 -15.17
N ASP A 730 -15.03 22.46 -15.67
CA ASP A 730 -15.65 22.76 -16.98
C ASP A 730 -17.07 23.34 -16.88
N GLY A 731 -17.63 23.41 -15.67
CA GLY A 731 -19.00 23.85 -15.42
C GLY A 731 -20.09 22.90 -15.93
N ALA A 732 -19.75 21.70 -16.38
CA ALA A 732 -20.73 20.68 -16.77
C ALA A 732 -21.32 19.98 -15.54
N TYR A 733 -22.44 19.27 -15.73
CA TYR A 733 -23.14 18.53 -14.68
C TYR A 733 -22.22 17.57 -13.90
N PHE A 734 -22.52 17.31 -12.63
CA PHE A 734 -21.68 16.46 -11.77
C PHE A 734 -22.47 15.42 -10.97
N PHE A 735 -21.81 14.32 -10.62
CA PHE A 735 -22.36 13.29 -9.75
C PHE A 735 -21.19 12.55 -9.09
N ILE A 736 -21.28 12.34 -7.79
CA ILE A 736 -20.30 11.54 -7.03
C ILE A 736 -21.10 10.48 -6.28
N THR A 737 -20.82 9.21 -6.57
CA THR A 737 -21.46 8.09 -5.88
C THR A 737 -20.89 7.99 -4.47
N ASP A 738 -19.57 7.91 -4.36
CA ASP A 738 -18.89 7.88 -3.07
C ASP A 738 -17.48 8.48 -3.17
N PHE A 739 -16.97 8.97 -2.05
CA PHE A 739 -15.63 9.50 -1.88
C PHE A 739 -15.03 8.95 -0.58
N ALA A 740 -13.86 8.33 -0.73
CA ALA A 740 -13.07 7.86 0.39
C ALA A 740 -11.71 8.56 0.44
N VAL A 741 -11.22 8.78 1.66
CA VAL A 741 -9.85 9.25 1.88
C VAL A 741 -9.27 8.57 3.10
N GLN A 742 -8.02 8.15 3.00
CA GLN A 742 -7.32 7.40 4.03
C GLN A 742 -6.17 8.23 4.60
N ARG A 743 -5.76 7.89 5.83
CA ARG A 743 -4.58 8.48 6.46
C ARG A 743 -3.32 7.94 5.78
N ALA A 744 -2.28 8.75 5.66
CA ALA A 744 -0.96 8.30 5.22
C ALA A 744 -0.29 7.40 6.29
N GLY A 745 0.41 6.37 5.82
CA GLY A 745 1.48 5.69 6.56
C GLY A 745 2.78 6.48 6.40
N GLY A 746 3.47 6.81 7.50
CA GLY A 746 4.78 7.48 7.43
C GLY A 746 4.77 8.99 7.11
N ALA A 747 5.96 9.57 7.06
CA ALA A 747 6.20 10.98 6.72
C ALA A 747 6.36 11.15 5.19
N LEU A 748 5.45 11.84 4.50
CA LEU A 748 5.52 12.07 3.03
C LEU A 748 6.41 13.28 2.69
N GLU A 749 6.30 14.03 1.57
CA GLU A 749 7.20 15.19 1.22
C GLU A 749 6.71 16.60 1.62
N ASP A 750 7.64 17.52 1.95
CA ASP A 750 7.33 18.85 2.49
C ASP A 750 6.66 19.78 1.46
N SER A 751 5.66 20.53 1.94
CA SER A 751 4.81 21.52 1.28
C SER A 751 5.04 21.81 -0.22
N THR A 752 4.01 21.63 -1.04
CA THR A 752 3.91 22.33 -2.34
C THR A 752 3.59 23.81 -2.10
N GLY A 753 4.27 24.71 -2.81
CA GLY A 753 4.04 26.15 -2.75
C GLY A 753 3.84 26.77 -4.13
N THR A 754 3.27 27.98 -4.16
CA THR A 754 3.34 28.84 -5.35
C THR A 754 4.52 29.77 -5.17
N PRO A 755 5.46 29.85 -6.13
CA PRO A 755 6.57 30.79 -5.99
C PRO A 755 6.00 32.21 -6.00
N ASN A 756 6.59 33.12 -5.23
CA ASN A 756 6.12 34.52 -5.17
C ASN A 756 6.46 35.26 -6.48
N THR A 757 5.68 35.01 -7.52
CA THR A 757 5.87 35.53 -8.88
C THR A 757 4.64 36.30 -9.34
N ASN A 758 4.86 37.30 -10.20
CA ASN A 758 3.79 38.06 -10.84
C ASN A 758 3.56 37.47 -12.25
N PRO A 759 2.34 37.02 -12.60
CA PRO A 759 2.05 36.45 -13.93
C PRO A 759 2.32 37.39 -15.12
N SER A 760 2.44 38.70 -14.89
CA SER A 760 2.78 39.71 -15.90
C SER A 760 4.29 39.99 -16.02
N THR A 761 5.11 39.40 -15.15
CA THR A 761 6.57 39.57 -15.13
C THR A 761 7.25 38.41 -15.83
N TYR A 762 8.26 38.72 -16.65
CA TYR A 762 9.12 37.72 -17.29
C TYR A 762 10.35 37.44 -16.43
N TYR A 763 10.59 36.16 -16.17
CA TYR A 763 11.68 35.66 -15.34
C TYR A 763 12.67 34.82 -16.16
N ALA A 764 13.92 34.79 -15.72
CA ALA A 764 14.85 33.73 -16.08
C ALA A 764 14.76 32.61 -15.03
N ILE A 765 14.61 31.36 -15.48
CA ILE A 765 14.64 30.19 -14.59
C ILE A 765 16.06 29.61 -14.66
N LYS A 766 16.83 29.80 -13.59
CA LYS A 766 18.26 29.52 -13.51
C LYS A 766 18.53 28.27 -12.70
N ASN A 767 19.29 27.33 -13.27
CA ASN A 767 19.72 26.14 -12.55
C ASN A 767 20.77 26.50 -11.48
N VAL A 768 20.63 25.95 -10.27
CA VAL A 768 21.53 26.25 -9.15
C VAL A 768 22.93 25.65 -9.37
N ASN A 769 23.03 24.46 -9.96
CA ASN A 769 24.31 23.78 -10.21
C ASN A 769 25.16 24.48 -11.29
N SER A 770 24.60 24.70 -12.49
CA SER A 770 25.37 25.25 -13.62
C SER A 770 25.41 26.78 -13.66
N GLY A 771 24.42 27.43 -13.05
CA GLY A 771 24.20 28.87 -13.18
C GLY A 771 23.68 29.32 -14.56
N LEU A 772 23.37 28.38 -15.47
CA LEU A 772 22.76 28.65 -16.77
C LEU A 772 21.22 28.73 -16.66
N VAL A 773 20.57 29.25 -17.69
CA VAL A 773 19.11 29.48 -17.71
C VAL A 773 18.38 28.57 -18.68
N MET A 774 17.12 28.26 -18.36
CA MET A 774 16.20 27.51 -19.21
C MET A 774 15.94 28.27 -20.53
N ASP A 775 16.23 27.62 -21.65
CA ASP A 775 16.25 28.17 -22.99
C ASP A 775 15.50 27.25 -23.97
N VAL A 776 14.63 27.83 -24.79
CA VAL A 776 14.07 27.10 -25.95
C VAL A 776 15.09 27.12 -27.09
N ASN A 777 15.59 25.93 -27.45
CA ASN A 777 16.71 25.78 -28.36
C ASN A 777 16.51 26.53 -29.68
N GLY A 778 17.52 27.33 -30.05
CA GLY A 778 17.53 28.13 -31.28
C GLY A 778 16.45 29.22 -31.34
N GLY A 779 15.77 29.53 -30.22
CA GLY A 779 14.64 30.45 -30.20
C GLY A 779 13.43 29.96 -31.02
N SER A 780 13.30 28.64 -31.19
CA SER A 780 12.20 28.06 -31.95
C SER A 780 10.83 28.45 -31.38
N THR A 781 9.84 28.54 -32.26
CA THR A 781 8.43 28.75 -31.88
C THR A 781 7.56 27.56 -32.24
N ALA A 782 8.14 26.43 -32.67
CA ALA A 782 7.40 25.22 -33.00
C ALA A 782 7.00 24.41 -31.76
N ASP A 783 5.91 23.65 -31.85
CA ASP A 783 5.59 22.59 -30.90
C ASP A 783 6.67 21.50 -30.97
N GLY A 784 7.01 20.92 -29.83
CA GLY A 784 8.04 19.90 -29.71
C GLY A 784 9.48 20.43 -29.74
N ALA A 785 9.68 21.75 -29.75
CA ALA A 785 11.03 22.31 -29.69
C ALA A 785 11.66 22.04 -28.32
N SER A 786 12.88 21.51 -28.32
CA SER A 786 13.60 21.11 -27.12
C SER A 786 13.91 22.29 -26.19
N VAL A 787 13.81 22.02 -24.89
CA VAL A 787 14.22 22.94 -23.83
C VAL A 787 15.56 22.48 -23.27
N ILE A 788 16.51 23.41 -23.22
CA ILE A 788 17.91 23.19 -22.86
C ILE A 788 18.35 24.23 -21.84
N GLN A 789 19.56 24.10 -21.30
CA GLN A 789 20.21 25.19 -20.59
C GLN A 789 21.15 25.99 -21.52
N TRP A 790 21.22 27.31 -21.32
CA TRP A 790 22.11 28.20 -22.06
C TRP A 790 22.59 29.39 -21.22
N PRO A 791 23.73 30.03 -21.53
CA PRO A 791 24.12 31.29 -20.91
C PRO A 791 23.03 32.34 -21.03
N ASN A 792 22.76 33.05 -19.93
CA ASN A 792 21.74 34.10 -19.89
C ASN A 792 22.15 35.28 -20.79
N ALA A 793 21.48 35.40 -21.93
CA ALA A 793 21.64 36.48 -22.90
C ALA A 793 20.48 37.50 -22.82
N GLY A 794 19.49 37.27 -21.95
CA GLY A 794 18.30 38.11 -21.82
C GLY A 794 17.36 38.06 -23.03
N SER A 795 17.52 37.07 -23.91
CA SER A 795 16.68 36.89 -25.11
C SER A 795 15.29 36.37 -24.75
N ALA A 796 14.30 36.63 -25.61
CA ALA A 796 12.91 36.28 -25.32
C ALA A 796 12.67 34.78 -25.16
N ASN A 797 13.48 33.91 -25.78
CA ASN A 797 13.39 32.46 -25.65
C ASN A 797 13.90 31.91 -24.31
N GLN A 798 14.53 32.76 -23.48
CA GLN A 798 15.01 32.46 -22.12
C GLN A 798 14.12 33.06 -21.03
N GLN A 799 13.05 33.74 -21.44
CA GLN A 799 12.17 34.50 -20.56
C GLN A 799 10.82 33.80 -20.43
N TRP A 800 10.39 33.59 -19.19
CA TRP A 800 9.22 32.78 -18.87
C TRP A 800 8.28 33.54 -17.93
N THR A 801 6.98 33.35 -18.08
CA THR A 801 6.00 33.74 -17.07
C THR A 801 5.51 32.50 -16.34
N ILE A 802 5.30 32.60 -15.03
CA ILE A 802 4.72 31.53 -14.22
C ILE A 802 3.29 31.95 -13.93
N VAL A 803 2.33 31.22 -14.49
CA VAL A 803 0.91 31.58 -14.48
C VAL A 803 0.14 30.55 -13.66
N PRO A 804 -0.48 30.94 -12.53
CA PRO A 804 -1.36 30.06 -11.78
C PRO A 804 -2.51 29.54 -12.65
N VAL A 805 -2.84 28.27 -12.51
CA VAL A 805 -3.94 27.59 -13.21
C VAL A 805 -5.07 27.27 -12.24
N SER A 806 -4.77 26.57 -11.15
CA SER A 806 -5.74 26.22 -10.10
C SER A 806 -4.99 25.86 -8.82
N GLY A 807 -5.42 26.41 -7.67
CA GLY A 807 -4.74 26.20 -6.40
C GLY A 807 -3.26 26.58 -6.51
N GLN A 808 -2.38 25.64 -6.16
CA GLN A 808 -0.94 25.81 -6.26
C GLN A 808 -0.35 25.41 -7.63
N LEU A 809 -1.14 24.85 -8.55
CA LEU A 809 -0.65 24.44 -9.88
C LEU A 809 -0.41 25.63 -10.80
N CYS A 810 0.74 25.61 -11.47
CA CYS A 810 1.15 26.64 -12.41
C CYS A 810 1.42 26.05 -13.80
N LYS A 811 1.31 26.89 -14.84
CA LYS A 811 1.93 26.68 -16.15
C LYS A 811 3.09 27.64 -16.35
N ILE A 812 4.12 27.21 -17.06
CA ILE A 812 5.33 28.01 -17.34
C ILE A 812 5.31 28.38 -18.82
N VAL A 813 5.15 29.67 -19.16
CA VAL A 813 4.91 30.15 -20.53
C VAL A 813 6.13 30.89 -21.07
N ASN A 814 6.64 30.48 -22.23
CA ASN A 814 7.76 31.14 -22.89
C ASN A 814 7.32 32.47 -23.53
N ARG A 815 8.11 33.55 -23.34
CA ARG A 815 7.83 34.88 -23.91
C ARG A 815 7.90 34.90 -25.43
N ASN A 816 8.86 34.20 -26.03
CA ASN A 816 9.10 34.26 -27.48
C ASN A 816 7.99 33.58 -28.28
N SER A 817 7.52 32.42 -27.82
CA SER A 817 6.55 31.59 -28.57
C SER A 817 5.12 31.68 -28.04
N GLY A 818 4.92 32.10 -26.79
CA GLY A 818 3.63 31.99 -26.08
C GLY A 818 3.23 30.55 -25.71
N LYS A 819 4.09 29.57 -25.98
CA LYS A 819 3.88 28.14 -25.66
C LYS A 819 4.30 27.83 -24.23
N VAL A 820 3.84 26.69 -23.71
CA VAL A 820 4.15 26.24 -22.35
C VAL A 820 5.27 25.21 -22.31
N LEU A 821 5.98 25.14 -21.19
CA LEU A 821 6.83 24.01 -20.85
C LEU A 821 5.97 22.74 -20.77
N ASP A 822 6.38 21.72 -21.53
CA ASP A 822 5.61 20.52 -21.78
C ASP A 822 6.51 19.28 -21.67
N LEU A 823 5.99 18.27 -20.99
CA LEU A 823 6.59 16.95 -20.97
C LEU A 823 5.96 16.08 -22.06
N GLY A 824 6.72 15.79 -23.11
CA GLY A 824 6.19 15.12 -24.30
C GLY A 824 5.51 13.79 -23.99
N TRP A 825 4.34 13.58 -24.61
CA TRP A 825 3.53 12.36 -24.51
C TRP A 825 3.08 11.98 -23.09
N ALA A 826 3.11 12.91 -22.13
CA ALA A 826 2.84 12.61 -20.72
C ALA A 826 3.73 11.47 -20.18
N SER A 827 4.97 11.41 -20.66
CA SER A 827 5.92 10.35 -20.33
C SER A 827 6.16 10.23 -18.82
N HIS A 828 6.18 9.02 -18.28
CA HIS A 828 6.64 8.74 -16.91
C HIS A 828 8.11 8.28 -16.88
N TRP A 829 8.80 8.29 -18.02
CA TRP A 829 10.20 7.88 -18.10
C TRP A 829 11.15 8.95 -17.59
N ARG A 830 12.09 8.54 -16.73
CA ARG A 830 13.23 9.36 -16.30
C ARG A 830 14.10 9.75 -17.48
N GLY A 831 14.66 10.96 -17.45
CA GLY A 831 15.48 11.50 -18.53
C GLY A 831 14.66 11.91 -19.77
N THR A 832 13.32 11.92 -19.69
CA THR A 832 12.51 12.46 -20.78
C THR A 832 12.80 13.95 -20.92
N ALA A 833 13.35 14.34 -22.07
CA ALA A 833 13.67 15.72 -22.40
C ALA A 833 12.40 16.60 -22.42
N LEU A 834 12.53 17.81 -21.88
CA LEU A 834 11.47 18.80 -21.94
C LEU A 834 11.38 19.43 -23.32
N GLN A 835 10.16 19.78 -23.69
CA GLN A 835 9.85 20.52 -24.89
C GLN A 835 8.95 21.72 -24.57
N GLN A 836 8.74 22.61 -25.53
CA GLN A 836 7.60 23.51 -25.49
C GLN A 836 6.47 22.99 -26.38
N SER A 837 5.23 23.24 -25.98
CA SER A 837 4.06 22.91 -26.78
C SER A 837 2.93 23.90 -26.54
N THR A 838 1.98 23.94 -27.46
CA THR A 838 0.74 24.69 -27.32
C THR A 838 0.00 24.21 -26.07
N TYR A 839 -0.44 25.16 -25.23
CA TYR A 839 -1.17 24.85 -24.01
C TYR A 839 -2.53 24.23 -24.36
N ASN A 840 -2.76 23.00 -23.90
CA ASN A 840 -4.01 22.28 -24.08
C ASN A 840 -4.69 21.92 -22.74
N GLY A 841 -4.05 22.24 -21.61
CA GLY A 841 -4.58 22.00 -20.26
C GLY A 841 -4.35 20.59 -19.72
N SER A 842 -3.58 19.75 -20.42
CA SER A 842 -3.20 18.43 -19.96
C SER A 842 -2.26 18.48 -18.75
N ASN A 843 -2.29 17.43 -17.94
CA ASN A 843 -1.57 17.35 -16.67
C ASN A 843 -0.04 17.45 -16.83
N ASN A 844 0.52 16.96 -17.94
CA ASN A 844 1.95 17.01 -18.27
C ASN A 844 2.48 18.43 -18.55
N GLN A 845 1.59 19.44 -18.63
CA GLN A 845 1.92 20.86 -18.79
C GLN A 845 1.80 21.67 -17.49
N LEU A 846 1.51 21.01 -16.36
CA LEU A 846 1.25 21.63 -15.08
C LEU A 846 2.34 21.29 -14.07
N TRP A 847 2.72 22.27 -13.26
CA TRP A 847 3.90 22.21 -12.41
C TRP A 847 3.64 22.75 -11.00
N TYR A 848 4.22 22.07 -10.00
CA TYR A 848 4.39 22.56 -8.64
C TYR A 848 5.78 23.15 -8.44
N PHE A 849 5.89 24.07 -7.49
CA PHE A 849 7.16 24.59 -7.02
C PHE A 849 7.30 24.23 -5.54
N GLU A 850 8.28 23.39 -5.25
CA GLU A 850 8.58 22.97 -3.88
C GLU A 850 9.77 23.78 -3.38
N PRO A 851 9.59 24.61 -2.35
CA PRO A 851 10.65 25.45 -1.84
C PRO A 851 11.77 24.59 -1.24
N THR A 852 13.02 24.95 -1.55
CA THR A 852 14.21 24.39 -0.92
C THR A 852 15.02 25.49 -0.26
N SER A 853 16.07 25.14 0.49
CA SER A 853 16.98 26.13 1.10
C SER A 853 17.69 27.04 0.09
N GLY A 854 17.74 26.66 -1.20
CA GLY A 854 18.46 27.36 -2.27
C GLY A 854 17.63 27.76 -3.50
N GLY A 855 16.32 27.51 -3.51
CA GLY A 855 15.46 27.77 -4.67
C GLY A 855 14.18 26.94 -4.64
N TYR A 856 13.85 26.30 -5.76
CA TYR A 856 12.71 25.41 -5.89
C TYR A 856 13.09 24.12 -6.61
N LEU A 857 12.49 22.99 -6.22
CA LEU A 857 12.26 21.89 -7.16
C LEU A 857 11.01 22.24 -7.97
N ILE A 858 11.04 21.97 -9.28
CA ILE A 858 9.89 22.21 -10.17
C ILE A 858 9.33 20.84 -10.55
N ARG A 859 8.20 20.44 -9.95
CA ARG A 859 7.64 19.10 -10.09
C ARG A 859 6.50 19.06 -11.10
N ASN A 860 6.53 18.09 -12.00
CA ASN A 860 5.44 17.85 -12.93
C ASN A 860 4.23 17.22 -12.22
N PHE A 861 3.03 17.68 -12.54
CA PHE A 861 1.82 17.13 -11.93
C PHE A 861 1.49 15.71 -12.41
N GLU A 862 1.76 15.39 -13.68
CA GLU A 862 1.44 14.09 -14.27
C GLU A 862 2.40 13.01 -13.79
N SER A 863 3.71 13.20 -14.03
CA SER A 863 4.71 12.17 -13.72
C SER A 863 5.17 12.14 -12.27
N LYS A 864 4.83 13.17 -11.48
CA LYS A 864 5.35 13.44 -10.12
C LYS A 864 6.87 13.60 -10.05
N GLN A 865 7.57 13.70 -11.18
CA GLN A 865 9.02 13.91 -11.27
C GLN A 865 9.39 15.40 -11.25
N VAL A 866 10.64 15.71 -10.92
CA VAL A 866 11.18 17.07 -10.88
C VAL A 866 12.03 17.38 -12.10
N LEU A 867 12.07 18.65 -12.50
CA LEU A 867 12.97 19.13 -13.55
C LEU A 867 14.43 19.06 -13.11
N GLU A 868 15.29 18.59 -14.00
CA GLU A 868 16.73 18.62 -13.81
C GLU A 868 17.49 19.04 -15.06
N VAL A 869 18.76 19.39 -14.87
CA VAL A 869 19.72 19.39 -15.98
C VAL A 869 20.33 17.99 -16.04
N SER A 870 20.18 17.35 -17.20
CA SER A 870 20.53 15.95 -17.41
C SER A 870 21.95 15.62 -16.94
N ASN A 871 22.07 14.62 -16.08
CA ASN A 871 23.33 14.14 -15.49
C ASN A 871 24.17 15.23 -14.79
N GLY A 872 23.54 16.31 -14.33
CA GLY A 872 24.24 17.43 -13.66
C GLY A 872 25.19 18.21 -14.57
N SER A 873 25.03 18.13 -15.89
CA SER A 873 25.89 18.80 -16.86
C SER A 873 25.94 20.31 -16.65
N THR A 874 27.11 20.92 -16.87
CA THR A 874 27.28 22.39 -16.89
C THR A 874 27.52 22.93 -18.29
N ALA A 875 27.35 22.09 -19.33
CA ALA A 875 27.61 22.47 -20.71
C ALA A 875 26.44 23.27 -21.31
N ASN A 876 26.79 24.21 -22.20
CA ASN A 876 25.81 24.92 -23.03
C ASN A 876 25.07 23.92 -23.92
N GLY A 877 23.74 24.01 -23.98
CA GLY A 877 22.92 23.14 -24.79
C GLY A 877 22.63 21.78 -24.16
N ALA A 878 23.05 21.55 -22.91
CA ALA A 878 22.62 20.34 -22.20
C ALA A 878 21.10 20.34 -22.03
N THR A 879 20.51 19.16 -22.19
CA THR A 879 19.08 18.93 -22.08
C THR A 879 18.58 19.22 -20.66
N ILE A 880 17.41 19.85 -20.58
CA ILE A 880 16.60 19.86 -19.36
C ILE A 880 15.59 18.71 -19.51
N ASP A 881 15.58 17.80 -18.56
CA ASP A 881 14.74 16.60 -18.52
C ASP A 881 14.01 16.49 -17.17
N GLN A 882 13.20 15.44 -17.01
CA GLN A 882 12.59 15.09 -15.72
C GLN A 882 13.31 13.92 -15.06
N TYR A 883 13.33 13.91 -13.73
CA TYR A 883 13.89 12.81 -12.95
C TYR A 883 13.21 12.68 -11.58
N MET A 884 13.39 11.56 -10.89
CA MET A 884 12.92 11.41 -9.51
C MET A 884 13.57 12.46 -8.58
N PRO A 885 12.91 12.92 -7.52
CA PRO A 885 13.50 13.86 -6.58
C PRO A 885 14.69 13.19 -5.85
N LEU A 886 15.89 13.71 -6.08
CA LEU A 886 17.15 13.29 -5.44
C LEU A 886 17.70 14.39 -4.51
N ASN A 887 17.05 15.55 -4.43
CA ASN A 887 17.50 16.75 -3.72
C ASN A 887 18.93 17.19 -4.08
N GLN A 888 19.30 17.02 -5.35
CA GLN A 888 20.61 17.43 -5.88
C GLN A 888 20.58 18.85 -6.45
N SER A 889 21.73 19.53 -6.49
CA SER A 889 21.83 20.92 -6.95
C SER A 889 21.42 21.12 -8.41
N ASN A 890 21.51 20.09 -9.26
CA ASN A 890 21.09 20.11 -10.66
C ASN A 890 19.56 20.04 -10.82
N GLN A 891 18.82 19.70 -9.77
CA GLN A 891 17.36 19.70 -9.72
C GLN A 891 16.77 20.97 -9.08
N ALA A 892 17.63 21.82 -8.50
CA ALA A 892 17.24 23.07 -7.86
C ALA A 892 17.31 24.26 -8.83
N TRP A 893 16.27 25.10 -8.79
CA TRP A 893 16.09 26.23 -9.71
C TRP A 893 15.79 27.53 -8.95
N THR A 894 16.37 28.64 -9.40
CA THR A 894 16.04 29.99 -8.93
C THR A 894 15.27 30.75 -9.99
N ILE A 895 14.33 31.60 -9.56
CA ILE A 895 13.49 32.42 -10.43
C ILE A 895 13.98 33.87 -10.28
N GLN A 896 14.48 34.47 -11.36
CA GLN A 896 15.19 35.76 -11.35
C GLN A 896 14.56 36.79 -12.28
#